data_AF-F1VZF0-F1
#
_entry.id   AF-F1VZF0-F1
#
_cell.length_a   1.000
_cell.length_b   1.000
_cell.length_c   1.000
_cell.angle_alpha   90.00
_cell.angle_beta   90.00
_cell.angle_gamma   90.00
#
_symmetry.space_group_name_H-M   'P 1'
#
loop_
_entity.id
_entity.type
_entity.pdbx_description
1 polymer ?
#
loop_
_entity_poly.entity_id
_entity_poly.type
_entity_poly.pdbx_seq_one_letter_code
_entity_poly.pdbx_strand_id
1 'polypeptide(L)'
;MERDGPWIETALADAQVSPERRAVLLHLAAQLYPIKGGLKDGAGALRVAVADSTVLTDELNSIVASSEPNTQLLQMREEQRKREERQAKKRADEKNAWAQIRRELAEQPALALGPGRRDSTIWNLWLVLRKLGSNGDEGRWDRAFLISQFGGDITDRLRRDLMVYWRSLRPTVRRERRVGEENTYPIVWSIGLMGIYAEAEDPLWATKLQRSEAELAARYALLELNGLPSWLDSLAKANPTEVETVIGTELFDELLASGGESGWHSRVLQSLRNSTQEVAQLLLPRLDCWFASSGSALMQLPHSPSNEQKLSQVVRVLLTHAGPEITRRLEKLAAAQVRAAGTGPYLPFWLPVLFSLAPLRGAESMLPILASLPVEPNGEAVHIIGSLFNERTGFGSADWASKLAPTQLLRLTLEFHRHVRSEDDPVHETAYSPGARDAAENGRRYIFDVLMKASGPEALSAKLALAADPLFERLRDRVAALAQDRLAAEIDTSAWTPTEVATLLTRKELSPKTTSDMAQLLVDRLDDLQELLLKDTGPRAGWASIDDENTLRPMIARELEVASREAYTVDQEAVTADGKETDIRLRAVSGYQATIELKVGEKKRSARELCDTIDDQLVKKYMAHRDARTGCLLVSVADPDKYWRHPETGERIDRFGLQALLQAKAEAAQQRLGGDVRVIARVLDLVPRLSTEKQAGGAVR
;
A
#
# COMPACT_ATOMS: atom_id res chain seq x y z
N MET A 1 -19.64 23.60 23.92
CA MET A 1 -20.96 23.69 24.59
C MET A 1 -20.98 24.42 25.93
N GLU A 2 -20.10 24.13 26.90
CA GLU A 2 -19.98 25.01 28.10
C GLU A 2 -19.48 26.42 27.73
N ARG A 3 -18.76 26.55 26.61
CA ARG A 3 -18.31 27.83 26.05
C ARG A 3 -19.34 28.51 25.14
N ASP A 4 -20.07 27.75 24.33
CA ASP A 4 -20.84 28.31 23.21
C ASP A 4 -22.35 28.45 23.50
N GLY A 5 -22.90 27.71 24.47
CA GLY A 5 -24.32 27.77 24.83
C GLY A 5 -24.79 29.17 25.24
N PRO A 6 -24.09 29.86 26.17
CA PRO A 6 -24.47 31.21 26.58
C PRO A 6 -24.47 32.23 25.43
N TRP A 7 -23.53 32.10 24.48
CA TRP A 7 -23.49 32.98 23.31
C TRP A 7 -24.64 32.71 22.34
N ILE A 8 -25.00 31.44 22.10
CA ILE A 8 -26.13 31.06 21.25
C ILE A 8 -27.44 31.60 21.83
N GLU A 9 -27.66 31.45 23.14
CA GLU A 9 -28.86 31.96 23.82
C GLU A 9 -28.92 33.50 23.79
N THR A 10 -27.79 34.16 24.01
CA THR A 10 -27.71 35.63 23.94
C THR A 10 -27.99 36.14 22.53
N ALA A 11 -27.40 35.51 21.52
CA ALA A 11 -27.60 35.89 20.12
C ALA A 11 -29.01 35.55 19.60
N LEU A 12 -29.63 34.51 20.16
CA LEU A 12 -31.02 34.15 19.87
C LEU A 12 -32.00 35.16 20.47
N ALA A 13 -31.71 35.69 21.66
CA ALA A 13 -32.51 36.70 22.36
C ALA A 13 -32.35 38.13 21.79
N ASP A 14 -31.35 38.37 20.95
CA ASP A 14 -31.10 39.68 20.36
C ASP A 14 -32.02 39.95 19.15
N ALA A 15 -32.99 40.85 19.36
CA ALA A 15 -33.95 41.26 18.34
C ALA A 15 -33.33 42.05 17.16
N GLN A 16 -32.07 42.48 17.26
CA GLN A 16 -31.34 43.13 16.16
C GLN A 16 -30.75 42.12 15.16
N VAL A 17 -30.71 40.83 15.51
CA VAL A 17 -30.24 39.76 14.64
C VAL A 17 -31.33 39.36 13.65
N SER A 18 -30.96 39.06 12.40
CA SER A 18 -31.94 38.72 11.36
C SER A 18 -32.78 37.49 11.74
N PRO A 19 -34.07 37.45 11.35
CA PRO A 19 -34.96 36.34 11.69
C PRO A 19 -34.43 34.97 11.22
N GLU A 20 -33.80 34.91 10.05
CA GLU A 20 -33.23 33.67 9.49
C GLU A 20 -32.07 33.16 10.35
N ARG A 21 -31.23 34.07 10.84
CA ARG A 21 -30.11 33.72 11.70
C ARG A 21 -30.58 33.30 13.09
N ARG A 22 -31.63 33.92 13.61
CA ARG A 22 -32.29 33.50 14.86
C ARG A 22 -32.95 32.13 14.73
N ALA A 23 -33.56 31.80 13.59
CA ALA A 23 -34.10 30.47 13.32
C ALA A 23 -32.98 29.40 13.32
N VAL A 24 -31.84 29.66 12.68
CA VAL A 24 -30.68 28.76 12.71
C VAL A 24 -30.15 28.58 14.14
N LEU A 25 -30.06 29.66 14.92
CA LEU A 25 -29.63 29.60 16.33
C LEU A 25 -30.62 28.81 17.20
N LEU A 26 -31.92 28.90 16.92
CA LEU A 26 -32.97 28.12 17.60
C LEU A 26 -32.82 26.62 17.32
N HIS A 27 -32.64 26.21 16.05
CA HIS A 27 -32.38 24.82 15.68
C HIS A 27 -31.09 24.29 16.30
N LEU A 28 -30.04 25.10 16.26
CA LEU A 28 -28.75 24.75 16.87
C LEU A 28 -28.92 24.56 18.38
N ALA A 29 -29.56 25.49 19.08
CA ALA A 29 -29.82 25.36 20.51
C ALA A 29 -30.65 24.11 20.82
N ALA A 30 -31.70 23.84 20.04
CA ALA A 30 -32.56 22.68 20.24
C ALA A 30 -31.87 21.33 19.99
N GLN A 31 -30.90 21.26 19.07
CA GLN A 31 -30.05 20.07 18.88
C GLN A 31 -29.03 19.87 20.02
N LEU A 32 -28.65 20.98 20.66
CA LEU A 32 -27.62 21.02 21.68
C LEU A 32 -28.16 20.58 23.08
N TYR A 33 -29.38 20.96 23.46
CA TYR A 33 -29.96 20.60 24.77
C TYR A 33 -30.14 19.08 25.06
N PRO A 34 -30.46 18.21 24.09
CA PRO A 34 -30.51 16.75 24.28
C PRO A 34 -29.20 16.12 24.77
N ILE A 35 -28.06 16.80 24.59
CA ILE A 35 -26.72 16.28 24.97
C ILE A 35 -26.46 16.42 26.48
N LYS A 36 -27.15 17.34 27.19
CA LYS A 36 -26.85 17.68 28.61
C LYS A 36 -27.91 17.25 29.63
N GLY A 37 -29.12 16.88 29.21
CA GLY A 37 -30.23 16.57 30.14
C GLY A 37 -31.60 16.43 29.49
N GLY A 38 -31.73 16.85 28.22
CA GLY A 38 -32.98 16.78 27.46
C GLY A 38 -33.51 18.19 27.15
N LEU A 39 -34.25 18.33 26.04
CA LEU A 39 -34.82 19.61 25.60
C LEU A 39 -35.74 20.24 26.67
N LYS A 40 -36.32 19.44 27.57
CA LYS A 40 -37.22 19.90 28.64
C LYS A 40 -36.55 20.84 29.64
N ASP A 41 -35.26 20.66 29.92
CA ASP A 41 -34.53 21.48 30.90
C ASP A 41 -34.16 22.87 30.33
N GLY A 42 -34.01 22.98 29.00
CA GLY A 42 -33.67 24.22 28.27
C GLY A 42 -34.84 24.95 27.63
N ALA A 43 -35.99 24.29 27.45
CA ALA A 43 -37.15 24.84 26.77
C ALA A 43 -37.68 26.13 27.41
N GLY A 44 -37.49 26.31 28.72
CA GLY A 44 -37.84 27.55 29.42
C GLY A 44 -37.03 28.75 28.94
N ALA A 45 -35.70 28.61 28.84
CA ALA A 45 -34.80 29.67 28.39
C ALA A 45 -35.02 30.01 26.91
N LEU A 46 -35.21 29.00 26.06
CA LEU A 46 -35.50 29.20 24.64
C LEU A 46 -36.82 29.93 24.40
N ARG A 47 -37.88 29.60 25.17
CA ARG A 47 -39.16 30.34 25.08
C ARG A 47 -39.01 31.81 25.44
N VAL A 48 -38.16 32.14 26.41
CA VAL A 48 -37.89 33.54 26.77
C VAL A 48 -37.13 34.25 25.65
N ALA A 49 -36.16 33.59 25.01
CA ALA A 49 -35.33 34.16 23.95
C ALA A 49 -36.07 34.43 22.62
N VAL A 50 -37.19 33.74 22.37
CA VAL A 50 -37.98 33.89 21.13
C VAL A 50 -39.35 34.54 21.35
N ALA A 51 -39.65 35.00 22.57
CA ALA A 51 -40.97 35.52 22.97
C ALA A 51 -41.41 36.75 22.17
N ASP A 52 -40.47 37.48 21.58
CA ASP A 52 -40.72 38.65 20.73
C ASP A 52 -41.20 38.30 19.32
N SER A 53 -41.10 37.03 18.91
CA SER A 53 -41.45 36.55 17.56
C SER A 53 -42.41 35.36 17.61
N THR A 54 -43.61 35.54 17.05
CA THR A 54 -44.61 34.47 16.91
C THR A 54 -44.11 33.30 16.04
N VAL A 55 -43.39 33.58 14.95
CA VAL A 55 -42.85 32.56 14.02
C VAL A 55 -41.85 31.63 14.72
N LEU A 56 -40.83 32.20 15.37
CA LEU A 56 -39.84 31.43 16.16
C LEU A 56 -40.46 30.70 17.36
N THR A 57 -41.53 31.24 17.95
CA THR A 57 -42.27 30.58 19.03
C THR A 57 -42.99 29.33 18.52
N ASP A 58 -43.64 29.41 17.36
CA ASP A 58 -44.31 28.27 16.70
C ASP A 58 -43.29 27.21 16.25
N GLU A 59 -42.13 27.65 15.75
CA GLU A 59 -41.04 26.76 15.37
C GLU A 59 -40.45 26.01 16.59
N LEU A 60 -40.24 26.70 17.72
CA LEU A 60 -39.84 26.07 18.97
C LEU A 60 -40.88 25.05 19.45
N ASN A 61 -42.17 25.38 19.37
CA ASN A 61 -43.25 24.46 19.76
C ASN A 61 -43.28 23.21 18.87
N SER A 62 -43.06 23.36 17.56
CA SER A 62 -42.94 22.24 16.62
C SER A 62 -41.74 21.35 16.95
N ILE A 63 -40.58 21.95 17.25
CA ILE A 63 -39.37 21.22 17.65
C ILE A 63 -39.62 20.44 18.96
N VAL A 64 -40.23 21.08 19.97
CA VAL A 64 -40.57 20.43 21.24
C VAL A 64 -41.53 19.25 21.03
N ALA A 65 -42.57 19.42 20.22
CA ALA A 65 -43.51 18.34 19.89
C ALA A 65 -42.84 17.18 19.15
N SER A 66 -41.92 17.46 18.23
CA SER A 66 -41.16 16.43 17.49
C SER A 66 -40.13 15.68 18.35
N SER A 67 -39.74 16.27 19.49
CA SER A 67 -38.74 15.71 20.41
C SER A 67 -39.32 14.79 21.49
N GLU A 68 -40.65 14.67 21.60
CA GLU A 68 -41.26 13.73 22.54
C GLU A 68 -40.99 12.28 22.08
N PRO A 69 -40.39 11.43 22.93
CA PRO A 69 -40.09 10.06 22.55
C PRO A 69 -41.37 9.30 22.20
N ASN A 70 -41.47 8.81 20.96
CA ASN A 70 -42.51 7.87 20.58
C ASN A 70 -42.45 6.63 21.50
N THR A 71 -43.60 6.05 21.83
CA THR A 71 -43.75 4.85 22.68
C THR A 71 -42.80 3.71 22.30
N GLN A 72 -42.53 3.54 21.00
CA GLN A 72 -41.57 2.55 20.48
C GLN A 72 -40.12 2.81 20.93
N LEU A 73 -39.67 4.07 20.96
CA LEU A 73 -38.32 4.44 21.39
C LEU A 73 -38.13 4.21 22.91
N LEU A 74 -39.17 4.46 23.70
CA LEU A 74 -39.16 4.18 25.15
C LEU A 74 -39.10 2.68 25.43
N GLN A 75 -39.88 1.88 24.70
CA GLN A 75 -39.81 0.41 24.76
C GLN A 75 -38.41 -0.11 24.38
N MET A 76 -37.82 0.42 23.29
CA MET A 76 -36.46 0.08 22.87
C MET A 76 -35.41 0.41 23.94
N ARG A 77 -35.51 1.58 24.59
CA ARG A 77 -34.61 1.98 25.68
C ARG A 77 -34.76 1.08 26.92
N GLU A 78 -35.98 0.71 27.28
CA GLU A 78 -36.20 -0.17 28.43
C GLU A 78 -35.74 -1.61 28.13
N GLU A 79 -35.95 -2.11 26.92
CA GLU A 79 -35.37 -3.37 26.47
C GLU A 79 -33.84 -3.33 26.48
N GLN A 80 -33.25 -2.23 26.01
CA GLN A 80 -31.81 -2.04 26.04
C GLN A 80 -31.27 -2.06 27.48
N ARG A 81 -31.91 -1.34 28.41
CA ARG A 81 -31.56 -1.38 29.84
C ARG A 81 -31.65 -2.80 30.41
N LYS A 82 -32.75 -3.52 30.13
CA LYS A 82 -32.92 -4.92 30.57
C LYS A 82 -31.85 -5.83 29.98
N ARG A 83 -31.44 -5.61 28.72
CA ARG A 83 -30.35 -6.35 28.07
C ARG A 83 -29.00 -6.03 28.74
N GLU A 84 -28.73 -4.77 29.03
CA GLU A 84 -27.51 -4.32 29.72
C GLU A 84 -27.40 -4.89 31.13
N GLU A 85 -28.48 -4.86 31.92
CA GLU A 85 -28.53 -5.46 33.27
C GLU A 85 -28.29 -6.98 33.24
N ARG A 86 -28.94 -7.69 32.30
CA ARG A 86 -28.72 -9.12 32.09
C ARG A 86 -27.27 -9.42 31.69
N GLN A 87 -26.69 -8.62 30.80
CA GLN A 87 -25.29 -8.75 30.40
C GLN A 87 -24.35 -8.44 31.57
N ALA A 88 -24.62 -7.42 32.37
CA ALA A 88 -23.81 -7.06 33.54
C ALA A 88 -23.80 -8.18 34.59
N LYS A 89 -24.98 -8.74 34.91
CA LYS A 89 -25.10 -9.90 35.81
C LYS A 89 -24.32 -11.10 35.29
N LYS A 90 -24.50 -11.44 34.00
CA LYS A 90 -23.77 -12.53 33.35
C LYS A 90 -22.26 -12.33 33.42
N ARG A 91 -21.76 -11.12 33.16
CA ARG A 91 -20.33 -10.77 33.28
C ARG A 91 -19.81 -10.94 34.72
N ALA A 92 -20.61 -10.58 35.72
CA ALA A 92 -20.25 -10.75 37.13
C ALA A 92 -20.16 -12.23 37.53
N ASP A 93 -21.14 -13.04 37.13
CA ASP A 93 -21.17 -14.48 37.39
C ASP A 93 -19.97 -15.19 36.73
N GLU A 94 -19.67 -14.85 35.47
CA GLU A 94 -18.51 -15.38 34.73
C GLU A 94 -17.17 -14.97 35.37
N LYS A 95 -17.06 -13.72 35.86
CA LYS A 95 -15.86 -13.24 36.57
C LYS A 95 -15.64 -14.01 37.87
N ASN A 96 -16.71 -14.28 38.62
CA ASN A 96 -16.65 -15.04 39.86
C ASN A 96 -16.28 -16.51 39.61
N ALA A 97 -16.90 -17.15 38.62
CA ALA A 97 -16.58 -18.51 38.20
C ALA A 97 -15.11 -18.65 37.79
N TRP A 98 -14.58 -17.68 37.03
CA TRP A 98 -13.17 -17.65 36.63
C TRP A 98 -12.22 -17.45 37.82
N ALA A 99 -12.57 -16.58 38.79
CA ALA A 99 -11.78 -16.40 40.00
C ALA A 99 -11.71 -17.68 40.85
N GLN A 100 -12.83 -18.39 40.96
CA GLN A 100 -12.91 -19.67 41.68
C GLN A 100 -12.03 -20.73 41.01
N ILE A 101 -12.14 -20.90 39.69
CA ILE A 101 -11.40 -21.92 38.95
C ILE A 101 -9.91 -21.64 38.95
N ARG A 102 -9.50 -20.37 38.87
CA ARG A 102 -8.09 -20.01 39.03
C ARG A 102 -7.53 -20.43 40.37
N ARG A 103 -8.29 -20.20 41.45
CA ARG A 103 -7.89 -20.64 42.78
C ARG A 103 -7.81 -22.17 42.87
N GLU A 104 -8.84 -22.87 42.41
CA GLU A 104 -8.90 -24.34 42.45
C GLU A 104 -7.78 -25.00 41.64
N LEU A 105 -7.48 -24.50 40.43
CA LEU A 105 -6.38 -25.01 39.61
C LEU A 105 -5.01 -24.72 40.22
N ALA A 106 -4.82 -23.56 40.85
CA ALA A 106 -3.56 -23.18 41.48
C ALA A 106 -3.30 -23.95 42.78
N GLU A 107 -4.34 -24.17 43.61
CA GLU A 107 -4.20 -24.80 44.93
C GLU A 107 -4.33 -26.32 44.88
N GLN A 108 -5.23 -26.86 44.04
CA GLN A 108 -5.60 -28.28 44.02
C GLN A 108 -5.84 -28.81 42.59
N PRO A 109 -4.81 -28.79 41.71
CA PRO A 109 -4.96 -29.13 40.30
C PRO A 109 -5.48 -30.56 40.07
N ALA A 110 -5.11 -31.51 40.93
CA ALA A 110 -5.57 -32.91 40.82
C ALA A 110 -7.08 -33.08 41.06
N LEU A 111 -7.69 -32.23 41.89
CA LEU A 111 -9.13 -32.23 42.16
C LEU A 111 -9.89 -31.46 41.07
N ALA A 112 -9.36 -30.31 40.63
CA ALA A 112 -9.96 -29.49 39.59
C ALA A 112 -10.01 -30.20 38.22
N LEU A 113 -9.03 -31.06 37.95
CA LEU A 113 -8.95 -31.90 36.74
C LEU A 113 -9.33 -33.37 37.01
N GLY A 114 -9.89 -33.64 38.19
CA GLY A 114 -10.33 -34.97 38.59
C GLY A 114 -11.63 -35.43 37.89
N PRO A 115 -11.97 -36.72 38.00
CA PRO A 115 -13.21 -37.27 37.47
C PRO A 115 -14.45 -36.49 37.99
N GLY A 116 -15.36 -36.10 37.10
CA GLY A 116 -16.58 -35.36 37.43
C GLY A 116 -16.44 -33.83 37.49
N ARG A 117 -15.22 -33.29 37.62
CA ARG A 117 -14.95 -31.82 37.58
C ARG A 117 -14.27 -31.37 36.30
N ARG A 118 -13.49 -32.24 35.67
CA ARG A 118 -12.70 -31.94 34.46
C ARG A 118 -13.46 -31.18 33.38
N ASP A 119 -14.64 -31.64 33.00
CA ASP A 119 -15.39 -31.05 31.88
C ASP A 119 -15.93 -29.65 32.19
N SER A 120 -16.29 -29.38 33.46
CA SER A 120 -16.72 -28.04 33.88
C SER A 120 -15.53 -27.09 33.95
N THR A 121 -14.36 -27.57 34.38
CA THR A 121 -13.11 -26.80 34.36
C THR A 121 -12.73 -26.44 32.92
N ILE A 122 -12.75 -27.40 31.99
CA ILE A 122 -12.47 -27.19 30.57
C ILE A 122 -13.47 -26.20 29.95
N TRP A 123 -14.77 -26.35 30.23
CA TRP A 123 -15.82 -25.45 29.74
C TRP A 123 -15.59 -23.99 30.13
N ASN A 124 -15.29 -23.76 31.41
CA ASN A 124 -15.07 -22.40 31.90
C ASN A 124 -13.74 -21.81 31.40
N LEU A 125 -12.71 -22.65 31.23
CA LEU A 125 -11.46 -22.22 30.59
C LEU A 125 -11.73 -21.74 29.16
N TRP A 126 -12.49 -22.51 28.38
CA TRP A 126 -12.87 -22.13 27.03
C TRP A 126 -13.67 -20.82 27.00
N LEU A 127 -14.61 -20.60 27.92
CA LEU A 127 -15.36 -19.34 28.02
C LEU A 127 -14.46 -18.11 28.20
N VAL A 128 -13.36 -18.25 28.94
CA VAL A 128 -12.38 -17.18 29.16
C VAL A 128 -11.57 -16.94 27.89
N LEU A 129 -11.02 -17.99 27.28
CA LEU A 129 -10.25 -17.89 26.04
C LEU A 129 -11.10 -17.32 24.89
N ARG A 130 -12.39 -17.64 24.85
CA ARG A 130 -13.34 -17.07 23.87
C ARG A 130 -13.47 -15.56 23.95
N LYS A 131 -13.30 -14.97 25.13
CA LYS A 131 -13.39 -13.52 25.32
C LYS A 131 -12.07 -12.80 25.13
N LEU A 132 -10.95 -13.51 25.29
CA LEU A 132 -9.62 -12.98 25.05
C LEU A 132 -9.31 -12.94 23.55
N GLY A 133 -9.81 -13.92 22.80
CA GLY A 133 -9.70 -13.95 21.35
C GLY A 133 -10.44 -12.78 20.69
N SER A 134 -9.86 -12.27 19.62
CA SER A 134 -10.47 -11.31 18.70
C SER A 134 -10.32 -11.83 17.27
N ASN A 135 -11.10 -11.31 16.32
CA ASN A 135 -10.93 -11.59 14.89
C ASN A 135 -10.88 -13.08 14.49
N GLY A 136 -11.64 -13.93 15.18
CA GLY A 136 -11.77 -15.34 14.83
C GLY A 136 -10.87 -16.32 15.58
N ASP A 137 -10.04 -15.84 16.51
CA ASP A 137 -9.26 -16.69 17.43
C ASP A 137 -10.04 -17.08 18.71
N GLU A 138 -11.36 -16.90 18.70
CA GLU A 138 -12.22 -17.07 19.88
C GLU A 138 -12.18 -18.51 20.42
N GLY A 139 -11.59 -18.69 21.60
CA GLY A 139 -11.60 -19.97 22.31
C GLY A 139 -10.54 -20.93 21.80
N ARG A 140 -9.56 -20.44 21.03
CA ARG A 140 -8.36 -21.18 20.65
C ARG A 140 -7.45 -21.38 21.86
N TRP A 141 -6.62 -22.42 21.78
CA TRP A 141 -5.63 -22.73 22.81
C TRP A 141 -4.52 -21.66 22.80
N ASP A 142 -4.28 -21.03 23.96
CA ASP A 142 -3.20 -20.06 24.17
C ASP A 142 -2.30 -20.51 25.32
N ARG A 143 -1.20 -21.18 24.97
CA ARG A 143 -0.25 -21.71 25.95
C ARG A 143 0.42 -20.62 26.77
N ALA A 144 0.77 -19.49 26.17
CA ALA A 144 1.48 -18.42 26.85
C ALA A 144 0.58 -17.82 27.94
N PHE A 145 -0.68 -17.56 27.61
CA PHE A 145 -1.68 -17.14 28.59
C PHE A 145 -1.85 -18.18 29.70
N LEU A 146 -2.03 -19.46 29.36
CA LEU A 146 -2.25 -20.51 30.36
C LEU A 146 -1.06 -20.71 31.29
N ILE A 147 0.18 -20.68 30.77
CA ILE A 147 1.40 -20.72 31.58
C ILE A 147 1.45 -19.52 32.54
N SER A 148 1.09 -18.32 32.07
CA SER A 148 1.10 -17.12 32.92
C SER A 148 0.10 -17.20 34.08
N GLN A 149 -1.00 -17.93 33.90
CA GLN A 149 -2.06 -18.04 34.91
C GLN A 149 -1.88 -19.24 35.85
N PHE A 150 -1.34 -20.35 35.35
CA PHE A 150 -1.33 -21.65 36.05
C PHE A 150 0.04 -22.31 36.16
N GLY A 151 1.06 -21.83 35.44
CA GLY A 151 2.36 -22.50 35.34
C GLY A 151 2.40 -23.64 34.31
N GLY A 152 3.61 -24.13 34.04
CA GLY A 152 3.89 -25.13 33.00
C GLY A 152 3.20 -26.48 33.25
N ASP A 153 3.38 -27.05 34.44
CA ASP A 153 2.91 -28.40 34.76
C ASP A 153 1.38 -28.55 34.65
N ILE A 154 0.63 -27.54 35.11
CA ILE A 154 -0.84 -27.51 35.02
C ILE A 154 -1.26 -27.33 33.56
N THR A 155 -0.59 -26.47 32.80
CA THR A 155 -0.86 -26.28 31.37
C THR A 155 -0.65 -27.57 30.58
N ASP A 156 0.41 -28.32 30.86
CA ASP A 156 0.67 -29.62 30.23
C ASP A 156 -0.32 -30.71 30.65
N ARG A 157 -0.86 -30.62 31.87
CA ARG A 157 -1.96 -31.49 32.30
C ARG A 157 -3.26 -31.15 31.55
N LEU A 158 -3.61 -29.86 31.47
CA LEU A 158 -4.75 -29.36 30.69
C LEU A 158 -4.67 -29.80 29.23
N ARG A 159 -3.50 -29.69 28.61
CA ARG A 159 -3.26 -30.17 27.24
C ARG A 159 -3.60 -31.66 27.10
N ARG A 160 -3.10 -32.52 28.00
CA ARG A 160 -3.40 -33.97 27.99
C ARG A 160 -4.88 -34.26 28.19
N ASP A 161 -5.55 -33.54 29.09
CA ASP A 161 -6.97 -33.72 29.34
C ASP A 161 -7.82 -33.29 28.13
N LEU A 162 -7.42 -32.23 27.43
CA LEU A 162 -8.05 -31.79 26.19
C LEU A 162 -7.83 -32.75 25.03
N MET A 163 -6.66 -33.39 24.94
CA MET A 163 -6.39 -34.46 23.96
C MET A 163 -7.39 -35.62 24.11
N VAL A 164 -7.72 -36.00 25.35
CA VAL A 164 -8.75 -37.01 25.63
C VAL A 164 -10.15 -36.46 25.34
N TYR A 165 -10.41 -35.20 25.68
CA TYR A 165 -11.70 -34.56 25.52
C TYR A 165 -12.16 -34.53 24.06
N TRP A 166 -11.33 -34.06 23.12
CA TRP A 166 -11.75 -33.93 21.72
C TRP A 166 -12.03 -35.29 21.06
N ARG A 167 -11.32 -36.35 21.47
CA ARG A 167 -11.53 -37.75 21.05
C ARG A 167 -12.82 -38.36 21.59
N SER A 168 -13.36 -37.84 22.69
CA SER A 168 -14.61 -38.33 23.30
C SER A 168 -15.87 -37.84 22.57
N LEU A 169 -15.72 -36.88 21.68
CA LEU A 169 -16.81 -36.23 20.95
C LEU A 169 -16.72 -36.59 19.46
N ARG A 170 -17.87 -36.62 18.78
CA ARG A 170 -17.95 -36.81 17.32
C ARG A 170 -18.80 -35.72 16.68
N PRO A 171 -18.19 -34.64 16.18
CA PRO A 171 -18.91 -33.64 15.42
C PRO A 171 -19.59 -34.22 14.19
N THR A 172 -20.84 -33.82 13.96
CA THR A 172 -21.51 -34.09 12.69
C THR A 172 -21.13 -33.04 11.67
N VAL A 173 -20.86 -33.49 10.46
CA VAL A 173 -20.67 -32.60 9.30
C VAL A 173 -22.03 -32.07 8.84
N ARG A 174 -22.05 -31.05 7.99
CA ARG A 174 -23.28 -30.33 7.66
C ARG A 174 -24.31 -31.25 6.99
N ARG A 175 -23.89 -32.16 6.10
CA ARG A 175 -24.79 -33.16 5.49
C ARG A 175 -25.44 -34.15 6.47
N GLU A 176 -24.83 -34.37 7.63
CA GLU A 176 -25.31 -35.31 8.65
C GLU A 176 -26.33 -34.66 9.60
N ARG A 177 -26.58 -33.35 9.47
CA ARG A 177 -27.50 -32.59 10.31
C ARG A 177 -28.92 -32.66 9.77
N ARG A 178 -29.89 -32.41 10.66
CA ARG A 178 -31.30 -32.36 10.29
C ARG A 178 -31.55 -31.17 9.36
N VAL A 179 -32.58 -31.30 8.54
CA VAL A 179 -33.03 -30.22 7.64
C VAL A 179 -33.41 -28.99 8.48
N GLY A 180 -32.86 -27.83 8.13
CA GLY A 180 -33.00 -26.56 8.87
C GLY A 180 -31.97 -26.34 9.97
N GLU A 181 -31.18 -27.35 10.35
CA GLU A 181 -30.11 -27.27 11.37
C GLU A 181 -28.71 -27.32 10.75
N GLU A 182 -28.58 -27.29 9.42
CA GLU A 182 -27.34 -27.49 8.67
C GLU A 182 -26.24 -26.50 9.09
N ASN A 183 -26.63 -25.25 9.39
CA ASN A 183 -25.72 -24.17 9.79
C ASN A 183 -25.56 -24.01 11.31
N THR A 184 -26.14 -24.91 12.10
CA THR A 184 -26.05 -24.88 13.57
C THR A 184 -25.18 -26.02 14.08
N TYR A 185 -24.41 -25.78 15.15
CA TYR A 185 -23.64 -26.83 15.80
C TYR A 185 -23.56 -26.63 17.32
N PRO A 186 -23.47 -27.72 18.11
CA PRO A 186 -23.27 -27.66 19.55
C PRO A 186 -21.94 -26.99 19.91
N ILE A 187 -22.02 -25.99 20.78
CA ILE A 187 -20.88 -25.22 21.32
C ILE A 187 -19.80 -26.10 21.98
N VAL A 188 -20.16 -27.29 22.47
CA VAL A 188 -19.21 -28.27 23.03
C VAL A 188 -18.17 -28.74 22.00
N TRP A 189 -18.48 -28.69 20.70
CA TRP A 189 -17.51 -29.04 19.67
C TRP A 189 -16.42 -27.97 19.50
N SER A 190 -16.69 -26.70 19.82
CA SER A 190 -15.65 -25.65 19.84
C SER A 190 -14.59 -25.93 20.90
N ILE A 191 -14.96 -26.61 22.00
CA ILE A 191 -14.01 -27.05 23.03
C ILE A 191 -13.15 -28.21 22.51
N GLY A 192 -13.73 -29.13 21.74
CA GLY A 192 -12.95 -30.17 21.05
C GLY A 192 -11.92 -29.57 20.09
N LEU A 193 -12.30 -28.54 19.35
CA LEU A 193 -11.39 -27.80 18.46
C LEU A 193 -10.22 -27.15 19.23
N MET A 194 -10.49 -26.54 20.39
CA MET A 194 -9.44 -26.05 21.31
C MET A 194 -8.45 -27.17 21.70
N GLY A 195 -8.95 -28.39 21.92
CA GLY A 195 -8.10 -29.53 22.23
C GLY A 195 -7.20 -29.98 21.08
N ILE A 196 -7.66 -29.85 19.83
CA ILE A 196 -6.81 -30.11 18.66
C ILE A 196 -5.72 -29.05 18.54
N TYR A 197 -6.04 -27.76 18.73
CA TYR A 197 -5.01 -26.71 18.77
C TYR A 197 -3.95 -26.98 19.85
N ALA A 198 -4.38 -27.45 21.02
CA ALA A 198 -3.47 -27.84 22.09
C ALA A 198 -2.57 -29.03 21.70
N GLU A 199 -3.12 -30.05 21.05
CA GLU A 199 -2.33 -31.19 20.59
C GLU A 199 -1.36 -30.81 19.47
N ALA A 200 -1.81 -29.97 18.53
CA ALA A 200 -1.07 -29.50 17.37
C ALA A 200 0.12 -28.58 17.68
N GLU A 201 0.34 -28.21 18.96
CA GLU A 201 1.61 -27.64 19.41
C GLU A 201 2.81 -28.53 19.09
N ASP A 202 2.60 -29.84 19.06
CA ASP A 202 3.61 -30.79 18.62
C ASP A 202 3.61 -30.85 17.09
N PRO A 203 4.70 -30.45 16.41
CA PRO A 203 4.75 -30.45 14.94
C PRO A 203 4.54 -31.84 14.32
N LEU A 204 4.75 -32.92 15.09
CA LEU A 204 4.57 -34.31 14.68
C LEU A 204 3.25 -34.91 15.17
N TRP A 205 2.32 -34.12 15.72
CA TRP A 205 1.07 -34.65 16.26
C TRP A 205 0.28 -35.45 15.21
N ALA A 206 0.18 -34.93 13.99
CA ALA A 206 -0.60 -35.52 12.92
C ALA A 206 -0.10 -36.91 12.50
N THR A 207 1.20 -37.19 12.62
CA THR A 207 1.78 -38.51 12.30
C THR A 207 1.50 -39.56 13.37
N LYS A 208 1.04 -39.14 14.55
CA LYS A 208 0.74 -40.01 15.70
C LYS A 208 -0.73 -40.44 15.75
N LEU A 209 -1.58 -39.83 14.91
CA LEU A 209 -3.00 -40.12 14.86
C LEU A 209 -3.28 -41.45 14.15
N GLN A 210 -4.25 -42.19 14.66
CA GLN A 210 -4.86 -43.29 13.92
C GLN A 210 -5.78 -42.75 12.82
N ARG A 211 -6.11 -43.56 11.81
CA ARG A 211 -6.99 -43.15 10.70
C ARG A 211 -8.35 -42.62 11.17
N SER A 212 -8.96 -43.26 12.17
CA SER A 212 -10.24 -42.80 12.75
C SER A 212 -10.11 -41.46 13.48
N GLU A 213 -8.97 -41.20 14.12
CA GLU A 213 -8.68 -39.94 14.79
C GLU A 213 -8.38 -38.82 13.78
N ALA A 214 -7.72 -39.15 12.68
CA ALA A 214 -7.49 -38.23 11.56
C ALA A 214 -8.80 -37.84 10.86
N GLU A 215 -9.70 -38.80 10.62
CA GLU A 215 -11.06 -38.51 10.14
C GLU A 215 -11.80 -37.59 11.11
N LEU A 216 -11.72 -37.88 12.41
CA LEU A 216 -12.35 -37.08 13.45
C LEU A 216 -11.80 -35.64 13.47
N ALA A 217 -10.49 -35.47 13.39
CA ALA A 217 -9.85 -34.16 13.32
C ALA A 217 -10.29 -33.39 12.05
N ALA A 218 -10.37 -34.05 10.90
CA ALA A 218 -10.87 -33.43 9.66
C ALA A 218 -12.34 -32.95 9.80
N ARG A 219 -13.18 -33.65 10.57
CA ARG A 219 -14.56 -33.19 10.88
C ARG A 219 -14.57 -31.91 11.72
N TYR A 220 -13.65 -31.78 12.68
CA TYR A 220 -13.51 -30.56 13.48
C TYR A 220 -13.07 -29.35 12.63
N ALA A 221 -12.25 -29.56 11.61
CA ALA A 221 -11.79 -28.48 10.72
C ALA A 221 -12.96 -27.72 10.07
N LEU A 222 -14.07 -28.40 9.78
CA LEU A 222 -15.27 -27.81 9.17
C LEU A 222 -16.09 -26.94 10.15
N LEU A 223 -15.78 -26.94 11.44
CA LEU A 223 -16.48 -26.14 12.45
C LEU A 223 -15.89 -24.73 12.61
N GLU A 224 -14.63 -24.53 12.24
CA GLU A 224 -13.88 -23.27 12.38
C GLU A 224 -14.53 -22.14 11.57
N LEU A 225 -14.99 -21.08 12.24
CA LEU A 225 -15.89 -20.06 11.68
C LEU A 225 -15.25 -19.23 10.57
N ASN A 226 -13.93 -19.02 10.63
CA ASN A 226 -13.21 -18.05 9.80
C ASN A 226 -12.20 -18.70 8.85
N GLY A 227 -12.50 -19.89 8.34
CA GLY A 227 -11.66 -20.59 7.38
C GLY A 227 -11.21 -21.96 7.88
N LEU A 228 -10.27 -22.58 7.15
CA LEU A 228 -9.67 -23.82 7.59
C LEU A 228 -8.60 -23.54 8.65
N PRO A 229 -8.50 -24.36 9.70
CA PRO A 229 -7.56 -24.14 10.78
C PRO A 229 -6.11 -24.39 10.33
N SER A 230 -5.16 -23.65 10.89
CA SER A 230 -3.73 -23.73 10.51
C SER A 230 -3.11 -25.12 10.72
N TRP A 231 -3.57 -25.87 11.73
CA TRP A 231 -3.09 -27.23 11.97
C TRP A 231 -3.51 -28.24 10.88
N LEU A 232 -4.49 -27.90 10.03
CA LEU A 232 -4.97 -28.80 8.97
C LEU A 232 -3.87 -29.15 7.97
N ASP A 233 -2.89 -28.26 7.75
CA ASP A 233 -1.76 -28.50 6.85
C ASP A 233 -0.95 -29.73 7.26
N SER A 234 -0.66 -29.85 8.56
CA SER A 234 0.07 -30.99 9.11
C SER A 234 -0.75 -32.29 8.98
N LEU A 235 -2.07 -32.19 9.15
CA LEU A 235 -2.99 -33.32 8.99
C LEU A 235 -3.09 -33.76 7.52
N ALA A 236 -3.19 -32.81 6.59
CA ALA A 236 -3.22 -33.05 5.15
C ALA A 236 -1.93 -33.73 4.66
N LYS A 237 -0.78 -33.40 5.25
CA LYS A 237 0.51 -34.06 4.94
C LYS A 237 0.58 -35.49 5.45
N ALA A 238 0.13 -35.73 6.68
CA ALA A 238 0.26 -37.05 7.33
C ALA A 238 -0.86 -38.03 6.95
N ASN A 239 -2.10 -37.54 6.79
CA ASN A 239 -3.31 -38.33 6.56
C ASN A 239 -4.15 -37.74 5.41
N PRO A 240 -3.60 -37.68 4.18
CA PRO A 240 -4.24 -36.99 3.05
C PRO A 240 -5.58 -37.62 2.66
N THR A 241 -5.71 -38.96 2.73
CA THR A 241 -6.92 -39.67 2.31
C THR A 241 -8.11 -39.37 3.21
N GLU A 242 -7.89 -39.29 4.51
CA GLU A 242 -8.92 -39.00 5.52
C GLU A 242 -9.42 -37.56 5.39
N VAL A 243 -8.49 -36.61 5.20
CA VAL A 243 -8.83 -35.19 4.97
C VAL A 243 -9.63 -35.01 3.68
N GLU A 244 -9.16 -35.61 2.58
CA GLU A 244 -9.81 -35.56 1.27
C GLU A 244 -11.21 -36.18 1.32
N THR A 245 -11.36 -37.30 2.02
CA THR A 245 -12.65 -37.99 2.16
C THR A 245 -13.65 -37.13 2.91
N VAL A 246 -13.28 -36.57 4.07
CA VAL A 246 -14.22 -35.79 4.90
C VAL A 246 -14.55 -34.46 4.25
N ILE A 247 -13.53 -33.63 3.98
CA ILE A 247 -13.72 -32.27 3.45
C ILE A 247 -14.21 -32.34 2.00
N GLY A 248 -13.67 -33.24 1.20
CA GLY A 248 -14.05 -33.39 -0.21
C GLY A 248 -15.46 -33.91 -0.41
N THR A 249 -16.01 -34.68 0.53
CA THR A 249 -17.43 -35.10 0.44
C THR A 249 -18.35 -33.94 0.79
N GLU A 250 -18.06 -33.20 1.85
CA GLU A 250 -18.83 -31.99 2.20
C GLU A 250 -18.79 -30.95 1.07
N LEU A 251 -17.62 -30.74 0.47
CA LEU A 251 -17.44 -29.89 -0.70
C LEU A 251 -18.35 -30.31 -1.88
N PHE A 252 -18.38 -31.61 -2.19
CA PHE A 252 -19.18 -32.11 -3.31
C PHE A 252 -20.68 -31.98 -3.04
N ASP A 253 -21.11 -32.23 -1.81
CA ASP A 253 -22.50 -32.04 -1.39
C ASP A 253 -22.92 -30.56 -1.49
N GLU A 254 -22.06 -29.62 -1.06
CA GLU A 254 -22.31 -28.19 -1.23
C GLU A 254 -22.46 -27.80 -2.71
N LEU A 255 -21.64 -28.39 -3.60
CA LEU A 255 -21.70 -28.13 -5.04
C LEU A 255 -22.97 -28.68 -5.71
N LEU A 256 -23.46 -29.85 -5.25
CA LEU A 256 -24.68 -30.48 -5.76
C LEU A 256 -25.96 -29.78 -5.26
N ALA A 257 -25.92 -29.09 -4.13
CA ALA A 257 -27.09 -28.40 -3.58
C ALA A 257 -27.63 -27.31 -4.53
N SER A 258 -28.94 -27.29 -4.78
CA SER A 258 -29.58 -26.37 -5.76
C SER A 258 -29.50 -24.88 -5.40
N GLY A 259 -29.11 -24.53 -4.16
CA GLY A 259 -29.21 -23.17 -3.62
C GLY A 259 -30.63 -22.84 -3.13
N GLY A 260 -30.76 -21.83 -2.28
CA GLY A 260 -32.06 -21.34 -1.78
C GLY A 260 -32.50 -20.04 -2.47
N GLU A 261 -33.63 -19.47 -2.03
CA GLU A 261 -34.12 -18.15 -2.50
C GLU A 261 -33.11 -17.01 -2.24
N SER A 262 -32.28 -17.16 -1.20
CA SER A 262 -31.18 -16.24 -0.85
C SER A 262 -29.88 -16.48 -1.65
N GLY A 263 -29.90 -17.38 -2.64
CA GLY A 263 -28.74 -17.75 -3.46
C GLY A 263 -28.03 -19.01 -2.98
N TRP A 264 -26.81 -19.22 -3.49
CA TRP A 264 -25.96 -20.36 -3.15
C TRP A 264 -24.71 -19.90 -2.42
N HIS A 265 -24.33 -20.59 -1.33
CA HIS A 265 -23.12 -20.26 -0.57
C HIS A 265 -22.39 -21.53 -0.15
N SER A 266 -21.06 -21.52 -0.33
CA SER A 266 -20.17 -22.60 0.08
C SER A 266 -19.11 -22.06 1.03
N ARG A 267 -19.13 -22.56 2.27
CA ARG A 267 -18.13 -22.22 3.27
C ARG A 267 -16.82 -22.93 2.97
N VAL A 268 -16.89 -24.16 2.44
CA VAL A 268 -15.69 -24.95 2.12
C VAL A 268 -14.90 -24.27 1.01
N LEU A 269 -15.53 -23.87 -0.11
CA LEU A 269 -14.83 -23.19 -1.21
C LEU A 269 -14.28 -21.82 -0.80
N GLN A 270 -15.03 -21.05 -0.01
CA GLN A 270 -14.55 -19.79 0.53
C GLN A 270 -13.30 -20.00 1.39
N SER A 271 -13.27 -21.07 2.19
CA SER A 271 -12.13 -21.39 3.05
C SER A 271 -10.94 -21.92 2.24
N LEU A 272 -11.18 -22.74 1.21
CA LEU A 272 -10.14 -23.27 0.32
C LEU A 272 -9.48 -22.17 -0.52
N ARG A 273 -10.22 -21.12 -0.89
CA ARG A 273 -9.64 -19.98 -1.59
C ARG A 273 -8.46 -19.37 -0.82
N ASN A 274 -8.58 -19.30 0.51
CA ASN A 274 -7.58 -18.71 1.39
C ASN A 274 -6.73 -19.77 2.11
N SER A 275 -6.86 -21.06 1.76
CA SER A 275 -6.09 -22.13 2.41
C SER A 275 -4.67 -22.19 1.87
N THR A 276 -3.84 -22.99 2.53
CA THR A 276 -2.53 -23.38 2.01
C THR A 276 -2.66 -24.24 0.76
N GLN A 277 -1.58 -24.30 -0.01
CA GLN A 277 -1.49 -25.13 -1.21
C GLN A 277 -1.64 -26.61 -0.85
N GLU A 278 -1.12 -27.04 0.30
CA GLU A 278 -1.14 -28.46 0.69
C GLU A 278 -2.55 -29.00 0.90
N VAL A 279 -3.44 -28.23 1.52
CA VAL A 279 -4.84 -28.64 1.69
C VAL A 279 -5.59 -28.56 0.37
N ALA A 280 -5.37 -27.48 -0.39
CA ALA A 280 -6.06 -27.28 -1.67
C ALA A 280 -5.73 -28.39 -2.68
N GLN A 281 -4.46 -28.79 -2.79
CA GLN A 281 -4.00 -29.82 -3.73
C GLN A 281 -4.71 -31.17 -3.56
N LEU A 282 -5.12 -31.53 -2.34
CA LEU A 282 -5.89 -32.75 -2.10
C LEU A 282 -7.27 -32.73 -2.76
N LEU A 283 -7.88 -31.54 -2.86
CA LEU A 283 -9.24 -31.37 -3.36
C LEU A 283 -9.31 -30.94 -4.83
N LEU A 284 -8.18 -30.48 -5.40
CA LEU A 284 -8.11 -30.08 -6.81
C LEU A 284 -8.60 -31.16 -7.78
N PRO A 285 -8.25 -32.46 -7.65
CA PRO A 285 -8.75 -33.48 -8.58
C PRO A 285 -10.28 -33.61 -8.57
N ARG A 286 -10.92 -33.51 -7.40
CA ARG A 286 -12.39 -33.50 -7.29
C ARG A 286 -12.99 -32.26 -7.94
N LEU A 287 -12.39 -31.09 -7.73
CA LEU A 287 -12.85 -29.84 -8.33
C LEU A 287 -12.72 -29.83 -9.85
N ASP A 288 -11.60 -30.32 -10.38
CA ASP A 288 -11.36 -30.44 -11.83
C ASP A 288 -12.37 -31.43 -12.46
N CYS A 289 -12.63 -32.57 -11.81
CA CYS A 289 -13.63 -33.53 -12.23
C CYS A 289 -15.06 -32.95 -12.23
N TRP A 290 -15.45 -32.27 -11.14
CA TRP A 290 -16.74 -31.58 -11.06
C TRP A 290 -16.87 -30.50 -12.13
N PHE A 291 -15.82 -29.71 -12.34
CA PHE A 291 -15.82 -28.61 -13.29
C PHE A 291 -15.94 -29.13 -14.73
N ALA A 292 -15.21 -30.19 -15.08
CA ALA A 292 -15.27 -30.84 -16.39
C ALA A 292 -16.63 -31.48 -16.69
N SER A 293 -17.36 -31.93 -15.66
CA SER A 293 -18.68 -32.56 -15.79
C SER A 293 -19.81 -31.58 -15.48
N SER A 294 -20.22 -31.50 -14.22
CA SER A 294 -21.31 -30.66 -13.73
C SER A 294 -21.12 -29.18 -14.08
N GLY A 295 -19.90 -28.63 -13.95
CA GLY A 295 -19.60 -27.25 -14.30
C GLY A 295 -19.91 -26.94 -15.77
N SER A 296 -19.45 -27.80 -16.69
CA SER A 296 -19.76 -27.68 -18.11
C SER A 296 -21.26 -27.77 -18.40
N ALA A 297 -22.01 -28.61 -17.68
CA ALA A 297 -23.46 -28.71 -17.83
C ALA A 297 -24.18 -27.44 -17.35
N LEU A 298 -23.73 -26.82 -16.25
CA LEU A 298 -24.30 -25.56 -15.73
C LEU A 298 -24.19 -24.42 -16.75
N MET A 299 -23.13 -24.40 -17.55
CA MET A 299 -22.93 -23.39 -18.62
C MET A 299 -23.91 -23.56 -19.80
N GLN A 300 -24.53 -24.73 -19.96
CA GLN A 300 -25.53 -24.99 -21.00
C GLN A 300 -26.97 -24.71 -20.53
N LEU A 301 -27.18 -24.55 -19.22
CA LEU A 301 -28.47 -24.18 -18.66
C LEU A 301 -28.71 -22.66 -18.80
N PRO A 302 -29.97 -22.21 -18.77
CA PRO A 302 -30.28 -20.80 -18.62
C PRO A 302 -29.51 -20.19 -17.44
N HIS A 303 -29.04 -18.95 -17.62
CA HIS A 303 -28.28 -18.26 -16.58
C HIS A 303 -29.09 -18.18 -15.28
N SER A 304 -28.43 -18.47 -14.17
CA SER A 304 -28.94 -18.18 -12.84
C SER A 304 -27.82 -17.64 -11.96
N PRO A 305 -28.11 -16.68 -11.06
CA PRO A 305 -27.10 -16.14 -10.13
C PRO A 305 -26.40 -17.24 -9.31
N SER A 306 -27.15 -18.27 -8.90
CA SER A 306 -26.61 -19.41 -8.17
C SER A 306 -25.61 -20.23 -9.01
N ASN A 307 -25.90 -20.46 -10.29
CA ASN A 307 -24.99 -21.20 -11.19
C ASN A 307 -23.70 -20.41 -11.44
N GLU A 308 -23.81 -19.12 -11.71
CA GLU A 308 -22.65 -18.23 -11.86
C GLU A 308 -21.80 -18.22 -10.59
N GLN A 309 -22.42 -18.12 -9.41
CA GLN A 309 -21.71 -18.11 -8.13
C GLN A 309 -20.96 -19.43 -7.87
N LYS A 310 -21.56 -20.58 -8.20
CA LYS A 310 -20.90 -21.90 -8.14
C LYS A 310 -19.65 -21.93 -9.01
N LEU A 311 -19.81 -21.59 -10.30
CA LEU A 311 -18.72 -21.56 -11.26
C LEU A 311 -17.62 -20.59 -10.80
N SER A 312 -18.00 -19.41 -10.32
CA SER A 312 -17.10 -18.39 -9.84
C SER A 312 -16.25 -18.87 -8.66
N GLN A 313 -16.86 -19.45 -7.62
CA GLN A 313 -16.10 -19.93 -6.46
C GLN A 313 -15.14 -21.06 -6.84
N VAL A 314 -15.55 -22.00 -7.70
CA VAL A 314 -14.68 -23.09 -8.16
C VAL A 314 -13.53 -22.56 -9.00
N VAL A 315 -13.80 -21.70 -9.99
CA VAL A 315 -12.75 -21.11 -10.84
C VAL A 315 -11.75 -20.33 -9.99
N ARG A 316 -12.18 -19.63 -8.94
CA ARG A 316 -11.27 -18.91 -8.03
C ARG A 316 -10.30 -19.84 -7.30
N VAL A 317 -10.80 -20.96 -6.78
CA VAL A 317 -9.95 -21.95 -6.12
C VAL A 317 -8.97 -22.55 -7.12
N LEU A 318 -9.42 -22.87 -8.35
CA LEU A 318 -8.56 -23.37 -9.41
C LEU A 318 -7.49 -22.34 -9.82
N LEU A 319 -7.85 -21.07 -10.02
CA LEU A 319 -6.89 -20.02 -10.37
C LEU A 319 -5.83 -19.80 -9.28
N THR A 320 -6.19 -19.99 -8.01
CA THR A 320 -5.29 -19.76 -6.88
C THR A 320 -4.31 -20.91 -6.69
N HIS A 321 -4.78 -22.16 -6.85
CA HIS A 321 -4.03 -23.35 -6.42
C HIS A 321 -3.66 -24.32 -7.53
N ALA A 322 -4.27 -24.22 -8.71
CA ALA A 322 -4.06 -25.21 -9.76
C ALA A 322 -2.74 -25.04 -10.51
N GLY A 323 -2.23 -26.15 -11.04
CA GLY A 323 -1.02 -26.17 -11.84
C GLY A 323 -1.21 -25.55 -13.24
N PRO A 324 -0.10 -25.42 -14.01
CA PRO A 324 -0.10 -24.81 -15.34
C PRO A 324 -0.98 -25.56 -16.36
N GLU A 325 -1.17 -26.87 -16.19
CA GLU A 325 -2.03 -27.66 -17.08
C GLU A 325 -3.51 -27.25 -16.97
N ILE A 326 -4.06 -27.25 -15.75
CA ILE A 326 -5.45 -26.84 -15.47
C ILE A 326 -5.64 -25.38 -15.88
N THR A 327 -4.69 -24.52 -15.54
CA THR A 327 -4.70 -23.09 -15.89
C THR A 327 -4.82 -22.88 -17.41
N ARG A 328 -4.05 -23.64 -18.21
CA ARG A 328 -4.14 -23.58 -19.68
C ARG A 328 -5.48 -24.07 -20.23
N ARG A 329 -6.09 -25.10 -19.60
CA ARG A 329 -7.44 -25.56 -19.97
C ARG A 329 -8.50 -24.50 -19.64
N LEU A 330 -8.39 -23.86 -18.47
CA LEU A 330 -9.26 -22.75 -18.06
C LEU A 330 -9.13 -21.55 -19.01
N GLU A 331 -7.94 -21.21 -19.47
CA GLU A 331 -7.74 -20.12 -20.42
C GLU A 331 -8.47 -20.38 -21.75
N LYS A 332 -8.33 -21.60 -22.29
CA LYS A 332 -9.03 -22.01 -23.51
C LYS A 332 -10.54 -21.96 -23.34
N LEU A 333 -11.04 -22.43 -22.20
CA LEU A 333 -12.46 -22.43 -21.88
C LEU A 333 -12.99 -21.00 -21.72
N ALA A 334 -12.33 -20.16 -20.92
CA ALA A 334 -12.71 -18.77 -20.73
C ALA A 334 -12.77 -18.02 -22.07
N ALA A 335 -11.79 -18.23 -22.95
CA ALA A 335 -11.80 -17.63 -24.28
C ALA A 335 -12.97 -18.13 -25.14
N ALA A 336 -13.34 -19.41 -25.04
CA ALA A 336 -14.51 -19.96 -25.75
C ALA A 336 -15.83 -19.40 -25.19
N GLN A 337 -15.94 -19.29 -23.86
CA GLN A 337 -17.14 -18.79 -23.18
C GLN A 337 -17.34 -17.29 -23.39
N VAL A 338 -16.28 -16.48 -23.42
CA VAL A 338 -16.38 -15.06 -23.79
C VAL A 338 -16.92 -14.90 -25.21
N ARG A 339 -16.42 -15.70 -26.17
CA ARG A 339 -16.93 -15.67 -27.55
C ARG A 339 -18.38 -16.15 -27.65
N ALA A 340 -18.75 -17.20 -26.90
CA ALA A 340 -20.09 -17.76 -26.93
C ALA A 340 -21.12 -16.86 -26.24
N ALA A 341 -20.73 -16.21 -25.14
CA ALA A 341 -21.61 -15.30 -24.41
C ALA A 341 -21.97 -14.08 -25.25
N GLY A 342 -21.04 -13.54 -26.06
CA GLY A 342 -21.26 -12.24 -26.70
C GLY A 342 -21.52 -11.20 -25.62
N THR A 343 -22.68 -10.55 -25.62
CA THR A 343 -23.14 -9.65 -24.54
C THR A 343 -23.98 -10.34 -23.47
N GLY A 344 -24.12 -11.66 -23.52
CA GLY A 344 -24.94 -12.45 -22.61
C GLY A 344 -24.47 -12.41 -21.14
N PRO A 345 -25.30 -12.92 -20.22
CA PRO A 345 -25.17 -12.73 -18.78
C PRO A 345 -23.93 -13.40 -18.15
N TYR A 346 -23.28 -14.34 -18.84
CA TYR A 346 -22.03 -14.94 -18.39
C TYR A 346 -20.78 -14.16 -18.82
N LEU A 347 -20.88 -13.16 -19.71
CA LEU A 347 -19.73 -12.34 -20.13
C LEU A 347 -19.09 -11.62 -18.93
N PRO A 348 -19.83 -10.93 -18.04
CA PRO A 348 -19.25 -10.23 -16.90
C PRO A 348 -18.44 -11.13 -15.96
N PHE A 349 -18.73 -12.44 -15.96
CA PHE A 349 -17.99 -13.46 -15.21
C PHE A 349 -16.74 -13.98 -15.96
N TRP A 350 -16.90 -14.42 -17.22
CA TRP A 350 -15.79 -15.04 -17.96
C TRP A 350 -14.74 -14.06 -18.45
N LEU A 351 -15.12 -12.80 -18.64
CA LEU A 351 -14.20 -11.78 -19.14
C LEU A 351 -13.10 -11.46 -18.11
N PRO A 352 -13.37 -11.17 -16.82
CA PRO A 352 -12.34 -11.06 -15.80
C PRO A 352 -11.45 -12.31 -15.68
N VAL A 353 -12.03 -13.51 -15.79
CA VAL A 353 -11.27 -14.76 -15.78
C VAL A 353 -10.28 -14.79 -16.95
N LEU A 354 -10.72 -14.46 -18.16
CA LEU A 354 -9.85 -14.39 -19.34
C LEU A 354 -8.76 -13.33 -19.19
N PHE A 355 -9.07 -12.15 -18.64
CA PHE A 355 -8.06 -11.12 -18.39
C PHE A 355 -7.01 -11.57 -17.37
N SER A 356 -7.39 -12.31 -16.34
CA SER A 356 -6.45 -12.84 -15.35
C SER A 356 -5.47 -13.86 -15.94
N LEU A 357 -5.92 -14.64 -16.93
CA LEU A 357 -5.16 -15.73 -17.55
C LEU A 357 -4.37 -15.30 -18.81
N ALA A 358 -5.02 -14.54 -19.69
CA ALA A 358 -4.47 -14.08 -20.97
C ALA A 358 -4.96 -12.65 -21.27
N PRO A 359 -4.34 -11.62 -20.66
CA PRO A 359 -4.76 -10.23 -20.76
C PRO A 359 -4.94 -9.75 -22.20
N LEU A 360 -4.00 -10.08 -23.10
CA LEU A 360 -4.05 -9.69 -24.50
C LEU A 360 -5.30 -10.24 -25.19
N ARG A 361 -5.61 -11.53 -25.00
CA ARG A 361 -6.80 -12.18 -25.57
C ARG A 361 -8.09 -11.60 -24.99
N GLY A 362 -8.08 -11.25 -23.70
CA GLY A 362 -9.17 -10.53 -23.05
C GLY A 362 -9.45 -9.19 -23.70
N ALA A 363 -8.42 -8.37 -23.88
CA ALA A 363 -8.52 -7.07 -24.55
C ALA A 363 -9.00 -7.19 -26.00
N GLU A 364 -8.43 -8.12 -26.78
CA GLU A 364 -8.84 -8.38 -28.16
C GLU A 364 -10.28 -8.88 -28.29
N SER A 365 -10.80 -9.59 -27.27
CA SER A 365 -12.19 -10.06 -27.26
C SER A 365 -13.16 -8.95 -26.83
N MET A 366 -12.76 -8.09 -25.90
CA MET A 366 -13.61 -7.03 -25.36
C MET A 366 -13.76 -5.84 -26.30
N LEU A 367 -12.68 -5.41 -26.96
CA LEU A 367 -12.68 -4.20 -27.79
C LEU A 367 -13.75 -4.21 -28.90
N PRO A 368 -13.94 -5.30 -29.67
CA PRO A 368 -15.02 -5.37 -30.66
C PRO A 368 -16.43 -5.31 -30.05
N ILE A 369 -16.61 -5.90 -28.85
CA ILE A 369 -17.89 -5.88 -28.15
C ILE A 369 -18.23 -4.43 -27.76
N LEU A 370 -17.32 -3.74 -27.08
CA LEU A 370 -17.51 -2.34 -26.67
C LEU A 370 -17.80 -1.44 -27.87
N ALA A 371 -17.00 -1.55 -28.94
CA ALA A 371 -17.18 -0.75 -30.15
C ALA A 371 -18.57 -0.91 -30.82
N SER A 372 -19.26 -2.03 -30.60
CA SER A 372 -20.59 -2.31 -31.14
C SER A 372 -21.75 -1.82 -30.27
N LEU A 373 -21.47 -1.48 -29.00
CA LEU A 373 -22.49 -1.11 -28.02
C LEU A 373 -22.77 0.41 -28.07
N PRO A 374 -23.99 0.83 -27.69
CA PRO A 374 -24.30 2.25 -27.53
C PRO A 374 -23.57 2.86 -26.33
N VAL A 375 -23.42 4.18 -26.35
CA VAL A 375 -22.90 4.95 -25.21
C VAL A 375 -24.08 5.38 -24.36
N GLU A 376 -24.20 4.80 -23.17
CA GLU A 376 -25.29 5.05 -22.23
C GLU A 376 -24.74 5.11 -20.79
N PRO A 377 -25.23 6.00 -19.91
CA PRO A 377 -24.68 6.19 -18.56
C PRO A 377 -24.58 4.92 -17.71
N ASN A 378 -25.57 4.03 -17.85
CA ASN A 378 -25.68 2.74 -17.18
C ASN A 378 -25.97 1.61 -18.17
N GLY A 379 -25.43 1.72 -19.39
CA GLY A 379 -25.60 0.70 -20.43
C GLY A 379 -24.77 -0.55 -20.21
N GLU A 380 -24.94 -1.52 -21.11
CA GLU A 380 -24.25 -2.81 -21.07
C GLU A 380 -22.72 -2.67 -21.10
N ALA A 381 -22.18 -1.71 -21.84
CA ALA A 381 -20.74 -1.43 -21.89
C ALA A 381 -20.18 -1.04 -20.51
N VAL A 382 -20.92 -0.23 -19.73
CA VAL A 382 -20.53 0.17 -18.37
C VAL A 382 -20.51 -1.05 -17.45
N HIS A 383 -21.50 -1.93 -17.56
CA HIS A 383 -21.53 -3.19 -16.79
C HIS A 383 -20.38 -4.14 -17.15
N ILE A 384 -20.05 -4.26 -18.44
CA ILE A 384 -18.91 -5.09 -18.92
C ILE A 384 -17.59 -4.53 -18.39
N ILE A 385 -17.37 -3.21 -18.50
CA ILE A 385 -16.16 -2.56 -17.99
C ILE A 385 -16.09 -2.74 -16.46
N GLY A 386 -17.18 -2.43 -15.76
CA GLY A 386 -17.24 -2.54 -14.29
C GLY A 386 -17.00 -3.96 -13.77
N SER A 387 -17.30 -5.01 -14.55
CA SER A 387 -17.08 -6.39 -14.12
C SER A 387 -15.59 -6.73 -13.93
N LEU A 388 -14.70 -6.09 -14.69
CA LEU A 388 -13.24 -6.25 -14.57
C LEU A 388 -12.67 -5.66 -13.29
N PHE A 389 -13.34 -4.65 -12.72
CA PHE A 389 -12.87 -3.87 -11.57
C PHE A 389 -13.74 -4.05 -10.33
N ASN A 390 -14.65 -5.02 -10.35
CA ASN A 390 -15.48 -5.34 -9.21
C ASN A 390 -14.66 -6.12 -8.16
N GLU A 391 -14.26 -5.44 -7.08
CA GLU A 391 -13.52 -6.06 -5.97
C GLU A 391 -14.28 -7.23 -5.32
N ARG A 392 -15.63 -7.23 -5.39
CA ARG A 392 -16.49 -8.28 -4.82
C ARG A 392 -16.39 -9.59 -5.59
N THR A 393 -16.19 -9.55 -6.91
CA THR A 393 -15.93 -10.76 -7.71
C THR A 393 -14.49 -11.24 -7.53
N GLY A 394 -13.57 -10.34 -7.17
CA GLY A 394 -12.20 -10.59 -6.73
C GLY A 394 -11.34 -11.41 -7.72
N PHE A 395 -11.67 -11.31 -9.01
CA PHE A 395 -10.77 -11.61 -10.13
C PHE A 395 -9.91 -10.39 -10.52
N GLY A 396 -10.21 -9.22 -9.94
CA GLY A 396 -9.59 -7.93 -10.24
C GLY A 396 -8.34 -7.59 -9.43
N SER A 397 -7.39 -8.53 -9.27
CA SER A 397 -6.01 -8.09 -9.06
C SER A 397 -5.56 -7.45 -10.37
N ALA A 398 -5.42 -6.13 -10.38
CA ALA A 398 -5.33 -5.33 -11.59
C ALA A 398 -3.98 -5.48 -12.34
N ASP A 399 -3.13 -6.43 -11.95
CA ASP A 399 -1.83 -6.72 -12.59
C ASP A 399 -1.97 -7.26 -14.03
N TRP A 400 -3.17 -7.55 -14.52
CA TRP A 400 -3.33 -7.90 -15.94
C TRP A 400 -2.98 -6.73 -16.87
N ALA A 401 -3.19 -5.48 -16.46
CA ALA A 401 -2.94 -4.31 -17.31
C ALA A 401 -1.45 -4.05 -17.52
N SER A 402 -0.60 -4.38 -16.53
CA SER A 402 0.86 -4.27 -16.64
C SER A 402 1.45 -5.20 -17.71
N LYS A 403 0.72 -6.26 -18.06
CA LYS A 403 1.10 -7.28 -19.06
C LYS A 403 0.66 -6.92 -20.48
N LEU A 404 -0.04 -5.80 -20.66
CA LEU A 404 -0.46 -5.32 -21.97
C LEU A 404 0.57 -4.36 -22.55
N ALA A 405 0.77 -4.41 -23.87
CA ALA A 405 1.58 -3.40 -24.53
C ALA A 405 0.85 -2.03 -24.54
N PRO A 406 1.61 -0.91 -24.63
CA PRO A 406 1.02 0.43 -24.57
C PRO A 406 -0.04 0.71 -25.64
N THR A 407 0.05 0.04 -26.80
CA THR A 407 -0.94 0.18 -27.88
C THR A 407 -2.30 -0.42 -27.52
N GLN A 408 -2.32 -1.55 -26.81
CA GLN A 408 -3.56 -2.14 -26.28
C GLN A 408 -4.12 -1.31 -25.13
N LEU A 409 -3.25 -0.81 -24.24
CA LEU A 409 -3.65 0.09 -23.15
C LEU A 409 -4.30 1.38 -23.68
N LEU A 410 -3.75 1.96 -24.75
CA LEU A 410 -4.35 3.11 -25.44
C LEU A 410 -5.76 2.79 -25.94
N ARG A 411 -5.93 1.68 -26.67
CA ARG A 411 -7.25 1.28 -27.20
C ARG A 411 -8.28 1.06 -26.10
N LEU A 412 -7.88 0.40 -25.01
CA LEU A 412 -8.75 0.21 -23.84
C LEU A 412 -9.08 1.54 -23.16
N THR A 413 -8.10 2.43 -23.03
CA THR A 413 -8.30 3.76 -22.43
C THR A 413 -9.32 4.56 -23.22
N LEU A 414 -9.24 4.56 -24.55
CA LEU A 414 -10.20 5.23 -25.42
C LEU A 414 -11.61 4.66 -25.27
N GLU A 415 -11.79 3.34 -25.38
CA GLU A 415 -13.10 2.72 -25.24
C GLU A 415 -13.70 2.90 -23.83
N PHE A 416 -12.87 2.84 -22.79
CA PHE A 416 -13.35 3.08 -21.42
C PHE A 416 -13.83 4.51 -21.23
N HIS A 417 -13.09 5.51 -21.72
CA HIS A 417 -13.53 6.91 -21.63
C HIS A 417 -14.73 7.22 -22.52
N ARG A 418 -14.87 6.53 -23.65
CA ARG A 418 -16.02 6.64 -24.55
C ARG A 418 -17.31 6.17 -23.87
N HIS A 419 -17.30 5.02 -23.21
CA HIS A 419 -18.51 4.44 -22.58
C HIS A 419 -18.73 4.91 -21.14
N VAL A 420 -17.66 5.14 -20.37
CA VAL A 420 -17.71 5.61 -18.98
C VAL A 420 -17.41 7.11 -18.97
N ARG A 421 -18.39 7.93 -19.33
CA ARG A 421 -18.20 9.38 -19.42
C ARG A 421 -18.12 10.01 -18.04
N SER A 422 -17.18 10.94 -17.84
CA SER A 422 -17.01 11.63 -16.55
C SER A 422 -18.17 12.55 -16.16
N GLU A 423 -19.02 12.92 -17.12
CA GLU A 423 -20.23 13.70 -16.87
C GLU A 423 -21.34 12.88 -16.19
N ASP A 424 -21.26 11.55 -16.27
CA ASP A 424 -22.21 10.62 -15.66
C ASP A 424 -21.68 10.03 -14.33
N ASP A 425 -20.59 10.60 -13.77
CA ASP A 425 -19.98 10.09 -12.53
C ASP A 425 -20.90 10.41 -11.32
N PRO A 426 -21.26 9.40 -10.50
CA PRO A 426 -22.17 9.59 -9.38
C PRO A 426 -21.52 10.39 -8.24
N VAL A 427 -22.28 11.32 -7.64
CA VAL A 427 -21.84 12.06 -6.44
C VAL A 427 -22.39 11.36 -5.20
N HIS A 428 -21.51 10.87 -4.34
CA HIS A 428 -21.88 10.22 -3.08
C HIS A 428 -21.64 11.16 -1.89
N GLU A 429 -22.71 11.69 -1.29
CA GLU A 429 -22.63 12.59 -0.13
C GLU A 429 -22.65 11.85 1.22
N THR A 430 -23.01 10.57 1.23
CA THR A 430 -23.16 9.74 2.43
C THR A 430 -22.55 8.35 2.23
N ALA A 431 -22.53 7.54 3.29
CA ALA A 431 -22.09 6.14 3.20
C ALA A 431 -22.93 5.39 2.14
N TYR A 432 -22.28 4.93 1.08
CA TYR A 432 -22.93 4.25 -0.04
C TYR A 432 -22.37 2.84 -0.23
N SER A 433 -23.10 2.02 -0.97
CA SER A 433 -22.64 0.70 -1.42
C SER A 433 -22.24 0.78 -2.90
N PRO A 434 -20.96 0.57 -3.26
CA PRO A 434 -20.52 0.63 -4.65
C PRO A 434 -21.26 -0.35 -5.56
N GLY A 435 -21.70 0.14 -6.72
CA GLY A 435 -22.36 -0.61 -7.78
C GLY A 435 -21.46 -0.83 -9.01
N ALA A 436 -22.05 -1.33 -10.10
CA ALA A 436 -21.33 -1.58 -11.36
C ALA A 436 -20.78 -0.28 -11.98
N ARG A 437 -21.51 0.83 -11.83
CA ARG A 437 -21.08 2.15 -12.31
C ARG A 437 -19.81 2.62 -11.59
N ASP A 438 -19.76 2.53 -10.26
CA ASP A 438 -18.58 2.89 -9.47
C ASP A 438 -17.36 2.03 -9.85
N ALA A 439 -17.57 0.73 -10.08
CA ALA A 439 -16.51 -0.16 -10.54
C ALA A 439 -15.99 0.23 -11.93
N ALA A 440 -16.88 0.65 -12.85
CA ALA A 440 -16.49 1.10 -14.18
C ALA A 440 -15.70 2.42 -14.15
N GLU A 441 -16.08 3.36 -13.28
CA GLU A 441 -15.33 4.60 -13.05
C GLU A 441 -13.92 4.30 -12.53
N ASN A 442 -13.80 3.43 -11.53
CA ASN A 442 -12.51 2.96 -11.04
C ASN A 442 -11.69 2.34 -12.17
N GLY A 443 -12.32 1.57 -13.05
CA GLY A 443 -11.69 0.98 -14.23
C GLY A 443 -11.15 2.00 -15.23
N ARG A 444 -11.95 3.02 -15.54
CA ARG A 444 -11.55 4.15 -16.40
C ARG A 444 -10.33 4.87 -15.84
N ARG A 445 -10.33 5.17 -14.54
CA ARG A 445 -9.20 5.81 -13.87
C ARG A 445 -7.97 4.91 -13.87
N TYR A 446 -8.15 3.63 -13.54
CA TYR A 446 -7.07 2.67 -13.45
C TYR A 446 -6.33 2.48 -14.78
N ILE A 447 -7.05 2.25 -15.88
CA ILE A 447 -6.41 2.01 -17.18
C ILE A 447 -5.63 3.24 -17.67
N PHE A 448 -6.15 4.44 -17.40
CA PHE A 448 -5.47 5.70 -17.70
C PHE A 448 -4.17 5.83 -16.90
N ASP A 449 -4.22 5.59 -15.60
CA ASP A 449 -3.06 5.65 -14.72
C ASP A 449 -1.98 4.64 -15.12
N VAL A 450 -2.37 3.43 -15.52
CA VAL A 450 -1.43 2.40 -16.02
C VAL A 450 -0.75 2.87 -17.31
N LEU A 451 -1.51 3.42 -18.28
CA LEU A 451 -0.93 3.95 -19.51
C LEU A 451 0.01 5.13 -19.25
N MET A 452 -0.34 6.05 -18.34
CA MET A 452 0.51 7.19 -17.99
C MET A 452 1.83 6.76 -17.34
N LYS A 453 1.80 5.70 -16.52
CA LYS A 453 2.98 5.12 -15.85
C LYS A 453 3.83 4.24 -16.76
N ALA A 454 3.28 3.72 -17.87
CA ALA A 454 4.03 2.89 -18.82
C ALA A 454 5.25 3.64 -19.38
N SER A 455 6.32 2.91 -19.68
CA SER A 455 7.62 3.47 -20.10
C SER A 455 8.08 2.94 -21.45
N GLY A 456 9.01 3.66 -22.08
CA GLY A 456 9.56 3.32 -23.39
C GLY A 456 8.92 4.08 -24.56
N PRO A 457 9.51 3.94 -25.77
CA PRO A 457 9.12 4.73 -26.94
C PRO A 457 7.68 4.44 -27.41
N GLU A 458 7.22 3.21 -27.30
CA GLU A 458 5.83 2.84 -27.61
C GLU A 458 4.86 3.47 -26.62
N ALA A 459 5.24 3.58 -25.34
CA ALA A 459 4.43 4.23 -24.32
C ALA A 459 4.35 5.74 -24.54
N LEU A 460 5.47 6.40 -24.87
CA LEU A 460 5.48 7.81 -25.25
C LEU A 460 4.57 8.05 -26.47
N SER A 461 4.73 7.23 -27.52
CA SER A 461 3.90 7.30 -28.72
C SER A 461 2.41 7.14 -28.41
N ALA A 462 2.06 6.20 -27.52
CA ALA A 462 0.69 5.96 -27.09
C ALA A 462 0.10 7.16 -26.31
N LYS A 463 0.88 7.80 -25.43
CA LYS A 463 0.45 8.99 -24.67
C LYS A 463 0.25 10.20 -25.59
N LEU A 464 1.13 10.40 -26.57
CA LEU A 464 0.98 11.47 -27.56
C LEU A 464 -0.24 11.24 -28.46
N ALA A 465 -0.49 9.99 -28.86
CA ALA A 465 -1.69 9.62 -29.59
C ALA A 465 -2.96 9.87 -28.76
N LEU A 466 -2.94 9.56 -27.45
CA LEU A 466 -4.04 9.89 -26.53
C LEU A 466 -4.30 11.40 -26.46
N ALA A 467 -3.24 12.22 -26.36
CA ALA A 467 -3.38 13.68 -26.33
C ALA A 467 -3.95 14.26 -27.64
N ALA A 468 -3.69 13.61 -28.77
CA ALA A 468 -4.21 14.00 -30.07
C ALA A 468 -5.66 13.56 -30.31
N ASP A 469 -6.20 12.65 -29.50
CA ASP A 469 -7.56 12.12 -29.66
C ASP A 469 -8.63 13.17 -29.28
N PRO A 470 -9.70 13.34 -30.08
CA PRO A 470 -10.79 14.28 -29.77
C PRO A 470 -11.45 14.06 -28.41
N LEU A 471 -11.52 12.83 -27.89
CA LEU A 471 -12.09 12.53 -26.56
C LEU A 471 -11.31 13.22 -25.43
N PHE A 472 -10.03 13.54 -25.67
CA PHE A 472 -9.13 14.15 -24.69
C PHE A 472 -8.81 15.61 -25.02
N GLU A 473 -9.56 16.28 -25.90
CA GLU A 473 -9.28 17.66 -26.32
C GLU A 473 -9.08 18.62 -25.13
N ARG A 474 -9.97 18.55 -24.12
CA ARG A 474 -9.86 19.38 -22.89
C ARG A 474 -8.64 19.04 -22.02
N LEU A 475 -8.11 17.83 -22.14
CA LEU A 475 -6.99 17.32 -21.34
C LEU A 475 -5.69 17.23 -22.15
N ARG A 476 -5.67 17.64 -23.42
CA ARG A 476 -4.53 17.54 -24.34
C ARG A 476 -3.23 18.01 -23.70
N ASP A 477 -3.23 19.26 -23.21
CA ASP A 477 -2.03 19.88 -22.65
C ASP A 477 -1.58 19.15 -21.38
N ARG A 478 -2.53 18.67 -20.56
CA ARG A 478 -2.23 17.90 -19.36
C ARG A 478 -1.65 16.53 -19.68
N VAL A 479 -2.19 15.81 -20.65
CA VAL A 479 -1.65 14.50 -21.09
C VAL A 479 -0.27 14.67 -21.72
N ALA A 480 -0.07 15.72 -22.53
CA ALA A 480 1.23 16.04 -23.11
C ALA A 480 2.28 16.38 -22.05
N ALA A 481 1.92 17.20 -21.05
CA ALA A 481 2.79 17.52 -19.93
C ALA A 481 3.17 16.25 -19.13
N LEU A 482 2.18 15.40 -18.80
CA LEU A 482 2.44 14.12 -18.11
C LEU A 482 3.36 13.19 -18.93
N ALA A 483 3.22 13.18 -20.26
CA ALA A 483 4.08 12.40 -21.14
C ALA A 483 5.53 12.93 -21.12
N GLN A 484 5.71 14.26 -21.12
CA GLN A 484 7.02 14.90 -21.03
C GLN A 484 7.68 14.68 -19.67
N ASP A 485 6.95 14.85 -18.57
CA ASP A 485 7.45 14.60 -17.21
C ASP A 485 7.92 13.14 -17.07
N ARG A 486 7.15 12.20 -17.64
CA ARG A 486 7.53 10.79 -17.60
C ARG A 486 8.75 10.48 -18.47
N LEU A 487 8.87 11.10 -19.64
CA LEU A 487 10.07 10.99 -20.48
C LEU A 487 11.31 11.56 -19.77
N ALA A 488 11.19 12.71 -19.12
CA ALA A 488 12.27 13.31 -18.33
C ALA A 488 12.71 12.35 -17.20
N ALA A 489 11.74 11.81 -16.44
CA ALA A 489 12.03 10.82 -15.41
C ALA A 489 12.71 9.55 -15.98
N GLU A 490 12.34 9.09 -17.17
CA GLU A 490 12.97 7.93 -17.82
C GLU A 490 14.40 8.22 -18.27
N ILE A 491 14.67 9.42 -18.82
CA ILE A 491 16.02 9.86 -19.20
C ILE A 491 16.93 9.97 -17.98
N ASP A 492 16.39 10.44 -16.86
CA ASP A 492 17.10 10.53 -15.58
C ASP A 492 17.25 9.17 -14.86
N THR A 493 16.61 8.09 -15.34
CA THR A 493 16.68 6.77 -14.70
C THR A 493 17.84 5.94 -15.26
N SER A 494 18.91 5.78 -14.47
CA SER A 494 20.00 4.84 -14.77
C SER A 494 19.59 3.40 -14.48
N ALA A 495 19.11 2.68 -15.49
CA ALA A 495 18.87 1.25 -15.39
C ALA A 495 20.20 0.46 -15.44
N TRP A 496 20.47 -0.35 -14.42
CA TRP A 496 21.68 -1.17 -14.32
C TRP A 496 21.49 -2.56 -14.92
N THR A 497 22.47 -3.02 -15.68
CA THR A 497 22.52 -4.41 -16.14
C THR A 497 23.15 -5.32 -15.07
N PRO A 498 22.86 -6.63 -15.04
CA PRO A 498 23.52 -7.57 -14.13
C PRO A 498 25.06 -7.56 -14.24
N THR A 499 25.59 -7.30 -15.44
CA THR A 499 27.04 -7.14 -15.69
C THR A 499 27.62 -5.89 -15.02
N GLU A 500 26.85 -4.79 -14.99
CA GLU A 500 27.23 -3.58 -14.27
C GLU A 500 27.15 -3.78 -12.77
N VAL A 501 26.16 -4.50 -12.25
CA VAL A 501 26.12 -4.85 -10.82
C VAL A 501 27.37 -5.65 -10.43
N ALA A 502 27.81 -6.59 -11.26
CA ALA A 502 29.07 -7.31 -11.04
C ALA A 502 30.30 -6.37 -11.09
N THR A 503 30.29 -5.38 -11.98
CA THR A 503 31.35 -4.37 -12.10
C THR A 503 31.40 -3.49 -10.85
N LEU A 504 30.26 -3.03 -10.34
CA LEU A 504 30.12 -2.28 -9.09
C LEU A 504 30.63 -3.10 -7.90
N LEU A 505 30.24 -4.37 -7.78
CA LEU A 505 30.68 -5.24 -6.69
C LEU A 505 32.20 -5.50 -6.71
N THR A 506 32.80 -5.54 -7.90
CA THR A 506 34.24 -5.81 -8.05
C THR A 506 35.09 -4.54 -7.90
N ARG A 507 34.65 -3.42 -8.49
CA ARG A 507 35.44 -2.20 -8.65
C ARG A 507 35.00 -1.06 -7.73
N LYS A 508 33.90 -1.27 -6.99
CA LYS A 508 33.25 -0.31 -6.07
C LYS A 508 32.73 0.95 -6.74
N GLU A 509 32.71 1.01 -8.07
CA GLU A 509 32.30 2.20 -8.82
C GLU A 509 31.85 1.85 -10.25
N LEU A 510 30.97 2.69 -10.81
CA LEU A 510 30.43 2.54 -12.17
C LEU A 510 30.70 3.79 -13.00
N SER A 511 30.89 3.59 -14.31
CA SER A 511 30.93 4.70 -15.26
C SER A 511 29.55 5.38 -15.32
N PRO A 512 29.46 6.72 -15.18
CA PRO A 512 28.23 7.48 -15.32
C PRO A 512 27.51 7.21 -16.65
N LYS A 513 26.19 7.18 -16.65
CA LYS A 513 25.36 6.97 -17.87
C LYS A 513 24.37 8.08 -18.17
N THR A 514 24.17 8.98 -17.23
CA THR A 514 23.32 10.16 -17.36
C THR A 514 24.08 11.39 -16.89
N THR A 515 23.60 12.58 -17.24
CA THR A 515 24.18 13.83 -16.73
C THR A 515 24.08 13.90 -15.20
N SER A 516 23.00 13.36 -14.63
CA SER A 516 22.80 13.26 -13.18
C SER A 516 23.83 12.35 -12.51
N ASP A 517 24.11 11.16 -13.08
CA ASP A 517 25.20 10.29 -12.61
C ASP A 517 26.56 11.00 -12.67
N MET A 518 26.81 11.73 -13.77
CA MET A 518 28.09 12.41 -13.99
C MET A 518 28.28 13.55 -12.98
N ALA A 519 27.21 14.26 -12.63
CA ALA A 519 27.22 15.28 -11.60
C ALA A 519 27.43 14.70 -10.21
N GLN A 520 26.78 13.58 -9.89
CA GLN A 520 26.98 12.90 -8.60
C GLN A 520 28.44 12.42 -8.47
N LEU A 521 28.98 11.78 -9.51
CA LEU A 521 30.39 11.36 -9.53
C LEU A 521 31.34 12.56 -9.32
N LEU A 522 31.06 13.70 -9.95
CA LEU A 522 31.88 14.90 -9.78
C LEU A 522 31.82 15.42 -8.34
N VAL A 523 30.65 15.43 -7.71
CA VAL A 523 30.50 15.82 -6.29
C VAL A 523 31.29 14.87 -5.39
N ASP A 524 31.13 13.57 -5.56
CA ASP A 524 31.83 12.55 -4.79
C ASP A 524 33.36 12.74 -4.89
N ARG A 525 33.87 13.05 -6.10
CA ARG A 525 35.30 13.34 -6.30
C ARG A 525 35.79 14.61 -5.63
N LEU A 526 34.98 15.66 -5.62
CA LEU A 526 35.33 16.89 -4.93
C LEU A 526 35.36 16.68 -3.40
N ASP A 527 34.45 15.86 -2.88
CA ASP A 527 34.41 15.51 -1.46
C ASP A 527 35.59 14.58 -1.09
N ASP A 528 35.94 13.60 -1.93
CA ASP A 528 37.14 12.77 -1.79
C ASP A 528 38.42 13.62 -1.75
N LEU A 529 38.52 14.63 -2.61
CA LEU A 529 39.64 15.59 -2.62
C LEU A 529 39.69 16.38 -1.31
N GLN A 530 38.54 16.84 -0.79
CA GLN A 530 38.50 17.49 0.51
C GLN A 530 38.95 16.55 1.62
N GLU A 531 38.49 15.29 1.61
CA GLU A 531 38.91 14.28 2.58
C GLU A 531 40.42 14.00 2.50
N LEU A 532 40.98 13.90 1.28
CA LEU A 532 42.42 13.72 1.05
C LEU A 532 43.23 14.86 1.67
N LEU A 533 42.76 16.10 1.53
CA LEU A 533 43.40 17.25 2.16
C LEU A 533 43.38 17.13 3.68
N LEU A 534 42.42 16.43 4.30
CA LEU A 534 42.35 16.25 5.74
C LEU A 534 43.47 15.34 6.31
N LYS A 535 44.13 14.54 5.48
CA LYS A 535 45.17 13.58 5.89
C LYS A 535 46.51 14.27 6.11
N ASP A 536 47.29 13.80 7.08
CA ASP A 536 48.63 14.34 7.39
C ASP A 536 49.63 14.13 6.24
N THR A 537 49.48 13.04 5.48
CA THR A 537 50.24 12.75 4.27
C THR A 537 49.63 13.37 3.00
N GLY A 538 48.58 14.17 3.14
CA GLY A 538 47.86 14.78 2.04
C GLY A 538 48.62 15.95 1.39
N PRO A 539 48.22 16.36 0.17
CA PRO A 539 48.95 17.34 -0.62
C PRO A 539 48.72 18.81 -0.17
N ARG A 540 47.96 19.05 0.92
CA ARG A 540 47.51 20.39 1.34
C ARG A 540 48.64 21.40 1.40
N ALA A 541 49.72 21.10 2.12
CA ALA A 541 50.83 22.02 2.31
C ALA A 541 51.56 22.36 0.99
N GLY A 542 51.68 21.37 0.10
CA GLY A 542 52.24 21.58 -1.24
C GLY A 542 51.35 22.47 -2.09
N TRP A 543 50.05 22.18 -2.15
CA TRP A 543 49.09 22.96 -2.92
C TRP A 543 48.92 24.38 -2.40
N ALA A 544 48.99 24.60 -1.09
CA ALA A 544 48.92 25.92 -0.48
C ALA A 544 50.07 26.86 -0.90
N SER A 545 51.19 26.31 -1.37
CA SER A 545 52.35 27.10 -1.81
C SER A 545 52.29 27.53 -3.28
N ILE A 546 51.26 27.11 -4.02
CA ILE A 546 51.09 27.36 -5.46
C ILE A 546 50.17 28.57 -5.66
N ASP A 547 50.65 29.58 -6.37
CA ASP A 547 49.96 30.86 -6.58
C ASP A 547 49.37 31.02 -8.00
N ASP A 548 49.52 30.02 -8.87
CA ASP A 548 49.01 30.01 -10.23
C ASP A 548 48.20 28.75 -10.59
N GLU A 549 47.15 28.94 -11.41
CA GLU A 549 46.26 27.84 -11.80
C GLU A 549 46.93 26.80 -12.71
N ASN A 550 47.94 27.18 -13.49
CA ASN A 550 48.58 26.28 -14.45
C ASN A 550 49.45 25.24 -13.76
N THR A 551 50.02 25.57 -12.60
CA THR A 551 50.76 24.64 -11.76
C THR A 551 49.83 23.79 -10.87
N LEU A 552 48.76 24.37 -10.32
CA LEU A 552 47.84 23.66 -9.42
C LEU A 552 46.95 22.66 -10.17
N ARG A 553 46.53 22.99 -11.39
CA ARG A 553 45.60 22.17 -12.18
C ARG A 553 46.11 20.75 -12.47
N PRO A 554 47.34 20.53 -12.98
CA PRO A 554 47.85 19.17 -13.20
C PRO A 554 47.91 18.34 -11.92
N MET A 555 48.11 18.97 -10.76
CA MET A 555 48.14 18.26 -9.49
C MET A 555 46.75 17.77 -9.08
N ILE A 556 45.73 18.62 -9.20
CA ILE A 556 44.33 18.22 -8.95
C ILE A 556 43.89 17.16 -9.96
N ALA A 557 44.21 17.36 -11.23
CA ALA A 557 43.87 16.42 -12.30
C ALA A 557 44.49 15.03 -12.07
N ARG A 558 45.73 14.96 -11.57
CA ARG A 558 46.38 13.70 -11.21
C ARG A 558 45.65 12.96 -10.09
N GLU A 559 45.23 13.66 -9.03
CA GLU A 559 44.46 13.01 -7.95
C GLU A 559 43.11 12.50 -8.43
N LEU A 560 42.44 13.25 -9.32
CA LEU A 560 41.22 12.81 -9.98
C LEU A 560 41.45 11.61 -10.90
N GLU A 561 42.60 11.52 -11.57
CA GLU A 561 42.97 10.37 -12.40
C GLU A 561 43.21 9.11 -11.56
N VAL A 562 43.92 9.25 -10.43
CA VAL A 562 44.15 8.16 -9.46
C VAL A 562 42.82 7.67 -8.86
N ALA A 563 41.90 8.59 -8.57
CA ALA A 563 40.58 8.25 -8.05
C ALA A 563 39.62 7.69 -9.11
N SER A 564 39.97 7.67 -10.41
CA SER A 564 39.03 7.33 -11.49
C SER A 564 38.45 5.91 -11.43
N ARG A 565 39.24 4.92 -10.98
CA ARG A 565 38.86 3.49 -10.95
C ARG A 565 38.25 2.99 -12.27
N GLU A 566 38.73 3.51 -13.41
CA GLU A 566 38.20 3.25 -14.77
C GLU A 566 36.75 3.74 -15.02
N ALA A 567 36.13 4.49 -14.10
CA ALA A 567 34.80 5.06 -14.29
C ALA A 567 34.81 6.23 -15.29
N TYR A 568 35.94 6.93 -15.43
CA TYR A 568 36.17 8.01 -16.37
C TYR A 568 37.67 8.14 -16.70
N THR A 569 38.00 8.88 -17.75
CA THR A 569 39.36 9.36 -18.05
C THR A 569 39.48 10.84 -17.74
N VAL A 570 40.70 11.31 -17.43
CA VAL A 570 40.99 12.72 -17.21
C VAL A 570 41.74 13.25 -18.41
N ASP A 571 41.09 14.12 -19.19
CA ASP A 571 41.73 14.79 -20.32
C ASP A 571 42.20 16.19 -19.88
N GLN A 572 43.45 16.52 -20.21
CA GLN A 572 43.99 17.87 -20.18
C GLN A 572 44.38 18.22 -21.62
N GLU A 573 43.68 19.12 -22.30
CA GLU A 573 44.08 19.53 -23.65
C GLU A 573 45.43 20.27 -23.62
N ALA A 574 46.28 20.00 -24.61
CA ALA A 574 47.65 20.50 -24.64
C ALA A 574 47.70 22.03 -24.66
N VAL A 575 48.50 22.60 -23.77
CA VAL A 575 48.80 24.04 -23.72
C VAL A 575 49.39 24.47 -25.05
N THR A 576 48.58 25.12 -25.90
CA THR A 576 49.09 25.81 -27.09
C THR A 576 49.91 27.03 -26.66
N ALA A 577 50.83 27.50 -27.51
CA ALA A 577 51.77 28.58 -27.22
C ALA A 577 51.12 29.91 -26.75
N ASP A 578 49.81 30.07 -26.94
CA ASP A 578 49.03 31.24 -26.50
C ASP A 578 48.19 31.00 -25.21
N GLY A 579 48.37 29.88 -24.51
CA GLY A 579 47.89 29.67 -23.13
C GLY A 579 46.37 29.76 -22.90
N LYS A 580 45.55 29.38 -23.88
CA LYS A 580 44.13 29.77 -23.91
C LYS A 580 43.07 28.77 -23.43
N GLU A 581 43.36 27.53 -23.08
CA GLU A 581 42.36 26.61 -22.51
C GLU A 581 42.93 25.83 -21.31
N THR A 582 42.22 25.88 -20.19
CA THR A 582 42.78 25.69 -18.83
C THR A 582 41.84 24.94 -17.89
N ASP A 583 40.99 24.05 -18.39
CA ASP A 583 40.01 23.30 -17.63
C ASP A 583 40.43 21.83 -17.41
N ILE A 584 39.89 21.18 -16.37
CA ILE A 584 40.05 19.73 -16.14
C ILE A 584 38.79 19.05 -16.63
N ARG A 585 38.90 18.08 -17.55
CA ARG A 585 37.74 17.35 -18.08
C ARG A 585 37.74 15.89 -17.63
N LEU A 586 36.64 15.45 -17.06
CA LEU A 586 36.35 14.05 -16.76
C LEU A 586 35.45 13.50 -17.86
N ARG A 587 35.84 12.38 -18.50
CA ARG A 587 35.09 11.75 -19.60
C ARG A 587 34.72 10.32 -19.24
N ALA A 588 33.43 10.05 -19.10
CA ALA A 588 32.90 8.70 -18.92
C ALA A 588 32.95 7.90 -20.23
N VAL A 589 32.96 6.56 -20.13
CA VAL A 589 32.93 5.66 -21.30
C VAL A 589 31.66 5.85 -22.13
N SER A 590 30.57 6.25 -21.47
CA SER A 590 29.28 6.58 -22.08
C SER A 590 29.30 7.87 -22.93
N GLY A 591 30.38 8.66 -22.88
CA GLY A 591 30.53 9.92 -23.61
C GLY A 591 30.20 11.18 -22.78
N TYR A 592 29.49 11.03 -21.66
CA TYR A 592 29.19 12.13 -20.73
C TYR A 592 30.45 12.70 -20.10
N GLN A 593 30.45 14.03 -19.93
CA GLN A 593 31.61 14.81 -19.52
C GLN A 593 31.27 15.79 -18.40
N ALA A 594 32.24 15.96 -17.50
CA ALA A 594 32.23 16.99 -16.48
C ALA A 594 33.46 17.89 -16.64
N THR A 595 33.26 19.21 -16.54
CA THR A 595 34.35 20.18 -16.66
C THR A 595 34.57 20.91 -15.34
N ILE A 596 35.82 20.99 -14.88
CA ILE A 596 36.21 21.78 -13.70
C ILE A 596 37.02 22.99 -14.16
N GLU A 597 36.48 24.18 -13.89
CA GLU A 597 37.17 25.46 -14.04
C GLU A 597 37.85 25.81 -12.71
N LEU A 598 39.17 25.90 -12.69
CA LEU A 598 39.95 26.20 -11.48
C LEU A 598 40.32 27.68 -11.40
N LYS A 599 40.14 28.31 -10.23
CA LYS A 599 40.62 29.66 -9.91
C LYS A 599 41.39 29.68 -8.59
N VAL A 600 42.54 30.34 -8.55
CA VAL A 600 43.28 30.63 -7.30
C VAL A 600 42.66 31.87 -6.63
N GLY A 601 42.23 31.73 -5.38
CA GLY A 601 41.56 32.78 -4.60
C GLY A 601 42.47 33.93 -4.19
N GLU A 602 43.76 33.67 -4.03
CA GLU A 602 44.79 34.65 -3.63
C GLU A 602 44.99 35.74 -4.68
N LYS A 603 44.70 35.45 -5.96
CA LYS A 603 44.75 36.44 -7.04
C LYS A 603 43.80 37.60 -6.79
N LYS A 604 44.08 38.75 -7.41
CA LYS A 604 43.28 39.99 -7.28
C LYS A 604 41.94 39.88 -8.03
N ARG A 605 41.06 38.99 -7.58
CA ARG A 605 39.71 38.78 -8.11
C ARG A 605 38.65 39.20 -7.09
N SER A 606 37.63 39.92 -7.55
CA SER A 606 36.45 40.20 -6.73
C SER A 606 35.54 38.96 -6.63
N ALA A 607 34.69 38.90 -5.59
CA ALA A 607 33.66 37.85 -5.52
C ALA A 607 32.71 37.91 -6.72
N ARG A 608 32.45 39.11 -7.25
CA ARG A 608 31.66 39.31 -8.46
C ARG A 608 32.29 38.62 -9.67
N GLU A 609 33.58 38.80 -9.91
CA GLU A 609 34.30 38.13 -11.00
C GLU A 609 34.28 36.59 -10.87
N LEU A 610 34.32 36.07 -9.64
CA LEU A 610 34.19 34.62 -9.40
C LEU A 610 32.77 34.13 -9.71
N CYS A 611 31.73 34.88 -9.33
CA CYS A 611 30.35 34.58 -9.72
C CYS A 611 30.15 34.65 -11.24
N ASP A 612 30.72 35.66 -11.90
CA ASP A 612 30.62 35.87 -13.34
C ASP A 612 31.36 34.76 -14.11
N THR A 613 32.40 34.16 -13.52
CA THR A 613 33.11 33.00 -14.11
C THR A 613 32.18 31.81 -14.34
N ILE A 614 31.17 31.59 -13.49
CA ILE A 614 30.17 30.51 -13.67
C ILE A 614 29.40 30.73 -14.98
N ASP A 615 28.92 31.95 -15.22
CA ASP A 615 28.12 32.24 -16.41
C ASP A 615 28.99 32.37 -17.67
N ASP A 616 30.11 33.09 -17.58
CA ASP A 616 30.91 33.50 -18.74
C ASP A 616 31.95 32.48 -19.19
N GLN A 617 32.47 31.69 -18.27
CA GLN A 617 33.51 30.69 -18.57
C GLN A 617 32.91 29.28 -18.52
N LEU A 618 32.32 28.89 -17.40
CA LEU A 618 31.82 27.53 -17.24
C LEU A 618 30.63 27.23 -18.17
N VAL A 619 29.53 27.99 -18.05
CA VAL A 619 28.30 27.76 -18.81
C VAL A 619 28.47 28.08 -20.30
N LYS A 620 28.95 29.29 -20.63
CA LYS A 620 29.02 29.73 -22.04
C LYS A 620 30.06 29.00 -22.89
N LYS A 621 31.21 28.62 -22.32
CA LYS A 621 32.30 28.00 -23.12
C LYS A 621 32.24 26.49 -23.14
N TYR A 622 32.00 25.86 -21.99
CA TYR A 622 32.21 24.42 -21.85
C TYR A 622 30.91 23.62 -21.88
N MET A 623 29.79 24.20 -21.45
CA MET A 623 28.53 23.46 -21.24
C MET A 623 27.53 23.51 -22.41
N ALA A 624 28.00 23.89 -23.60
CA ALA A 624 27.15 24.01 -24.80
C ALA A 624 26.85 22.65 -25.47
N HIS A 625 27.77 21.68 -25.37
CA HIS A 625 27.62 20.36 -25.98
C HIS A 625 26.64 19.46 -25.19
N ARG A 626 25.91 18.58 -25.89
CA ARG A 626 24.88 17.70 -25.29
C ARG A 626 25.44 16.80 -24.18
N ASP A 627 26.67 16.32 -24.37
CA ASP A 627 27.31 15.40 -23.43
C ASP A 627 28.18 16.11 -22.37
N ALA A 628 28.33 17.43 -22.45
CA ALA A 628 29.14 18.25 -21.54
C ALA A 628 28.25 19.14 -20.64
N ARG A 629 27.18 18.58 -20.09
CA ARG A 629 26.15 19.32 -19.35
C ARG A 629 26.41 19.42 -17.84
N THR A 630 27.57 18.92 -17.38
CA THR A 630 28.01 18.99 -15.98
C THR A 630 29.26 19.87 -15.85
N GLY A 631 29.25 20.84 -14.94
CA GLY A 631 30.38 21.75 -14.73
C GLY A 631 30.57 22.13 -13.26
N CYS A 632 31.82 22.37 -12.85
CA CYS A 632 32.19 22.86 -11.53
C CYS A 632 33.14 24.05 -11.59
N LEU A 633 32.84 25.13 -10.88
CA LEU A 633 33.83 26.15 -10.53
C LEU A 633 34.52 25.76 -9.21
N LEU A 634 35.83 25.52 -9.26
CA LEU A 634 36.65 25.21 -8.09
C LEU A 634 37.54 26.40 -7.75
N VAL A 635 37.45 26.92 -6.51
CA VAL A 635 38.26 28.05 -6.04
C VAL A 635 39.17 27.61 -4.91
N SER A 636 40.49 27.61 -5.10
CA SER A 636 41.44 27.29 -4.02
C SER A 636 41.69 28.49 -3.12
N VAL A 637 41.76 28.27 -1.80
CA VAL A 637 42.06 29.32 -0.81
C VAL A 637 43.05 28.78 0.22
N ALA A 638 44.24 29.38 0.27
CA ALA A 638 45.34 29.01 1.15
C ALA A 638 45.59 30.05 2.27
N ASP A 639 45.26 31.32 2.03
CA ASP A 639 45.44 32.39 3.02
C ASP A 639 44.21 32.54 3.94
N PRO A 640 44.33 32.30 5.27
CA PRO A 640 43.23 32.46 6.22
C PRO A 640 42.70 33.88 6.33
N ASP A 641 43.54 34.89 6.08
CA ASP A 641 43.17 36.31 6.21
C ASP A 641 42.52 36.85 4.94
N LYS A 642 42.48 36.04 3.87
CA LYS A 642 41.85 36.41 2.60
C LYS A 642 40.35 36.60 2.77
N TYR A 643 39.88 37.70 2.22
CA TYR A 643 38.47 38.06 2.22
C TYR A 643 38.05 38.62 0.88
N TRP A 644 36.75 38.56 0.64
CA TRP A 644 36.09 39.21 -0.49
C TRP A 644 35.00 40.14 0.01
N ARG A 645 34.52 41.02 -0.86
CA ARG A 645 33.30 41.80 -0.60
C ARG A 645 32.14 41.16 -1.32
N HIS A 646 31.06 40.89 -0.61
CA HIS A 646 29.84 40.36 -1.19
C HIS A 646 29.32 41.34 -2.26
N PRO A 647 28.98 40.87 -3.48
CA PRO A 647 28.64 41.76 -4.59
C PRO A 647 27.35 42.57 -4.36
N GLU A 648 26.38 42.01 -3.62
CA GLU A 648 25.10 42.67 -3.33
C GLU A 648 25.08 43.42 -1.99
N THR A 649 25.46 42.78 -0.88
CA THR A 649 25.43 43.39 0.45
C THR A 649 26.65 44.27 0.76
N GLY A 650 27.75 44.14 0.02
CA GLY A 650 29.00 44.86 0.27
C GLY A 650 29.79 44.39 1.51
N GLU A 651 29.25 43.42 2.25
CA GLU A 651 29.84 42.87 3.47
C GLU A 651 31.15 42.12 3.19
N ARG A 652 32.04 42.09 4.19
CA ARG A 652 33.29 41.33 4.12
C ARG A 652 33.00 39.86 4.39
N ILE A 653 33.24 39.00 3.41
CA ILE A 653 33.04 37.55 3.48
C ILE A 653 34.38 36.82 3.46
N ASP A 654 34.47 35.76 4.26
CA ASP A 654 35.60 34.83 4.29
C ASP A 654 35.39 33.68 3.28
N ARG A 655 36.23 32.64 3.35
CA ARG A 655 36.14 31.46 2.48
C ARG A 655 34.82 30.67 2.61
N PHE A 656 34.20 30.66 3.80
CA PHE A 656 32.91 30.00 4.00
C PHE A 656 31.77 30.83 3.41
N GLY A 657 31.81 32.15 3.61
CA GLY A 657 30.89 33.08 2.95
C GLY A 657 31.02 33.05 1.43
N LEU A 658 32.24 32.88 0.90
CA LEU A 658 32.48 32.70 -0.54
C LEU A 658 31.87 31.39 -1.06
N GLN A 659 32.03 30.26 -0.35
CA GLN A 659 31.39 28.98 -0.71
C GLN A 659 29.88 29.14 -0.82
N ALA A 660 29.24 29.75 0.19
CA ALA A 660 27.78 29.94 0.20
C ALA A 660 27.32 30.82 -0.98
N LEU A 661 28.03 31.91 -1.26
CA LEU A 661 27.74 32.81 -2.37
C LEU A 661 27.85 32.11 -3.73
N LEU A 662 28.95 31.38 -3.97
CA LEU A 662 29.17 30.70 -5.24
C LEU A 662 28.17 29.56 -5.46
N GLN A 663 27.79 28.86 -4.39
CA GLN A 663 26.79 27.80 -4.47
C GLN A 663 25.40 28.36 -4.81
N ALA A 664 24.96 29.44 -4.17
CA ALA A 664 23.70 30.10 -4.51
C ALA A 664 23.69 30.60 -5.98
N LYS A 665 24.82 31.12 -6.46
CA LYS A 665 24.96 31.53 -7.86
C LYS A 665 24.89 30.34 -8.84
N ALA A 666 25.52 29.21 -8.50
CA ALA A 666 25.48 27.99 -9.30
C ALA A 666 24.05 27.42 -9.37
N GLU A 667 23.32 27.39 -8.26
CA GLU A 667 21.91 26.97 -8.18
C GLU A 667 21.02 27.86 -9.05
N ALA A 668 21.18 29.17 -8.99
CA ALA A 668 20.45 30.11 -9.84
C ALA A 668 20.76 29.92 -11.34
N ALA A 669 22.04 29.65 -11.69
CA ALA A 669 22.42 29.36 -13.07
C ALA A 669 21.80 28.04 -13.56
N GLN A 670 21.77 27.01 -12.72
CA GLN A 670 21.12 25.73 -13.03
C GLN A 670 19.61 25.90 -13.25
N GLN A 671 18.91 26.62 -12.37
CA GLN A 671 17.48 26.91 -12.52
C GLN A 671 17.17 27.68 -13.81
N ARG A 672 18.01 28.65 -14.18
CA ARG A 672 17.87 29.45 -15.40
C ARG A 672 18.05 28.63 -16.68
N LEU A 673 18.96 27.66 -16.66
CA LEU A 673 19.25 26.83 -17.83
C LEU A 673 18.22 25.70 -18.02
N GLY A 674 17.62 25.21 -16.93
CA GLY A 674 16.62 24.15 -16.96
C GLY A 674 17.14 22.80 -17.47
N GLY A 675 16.29 21.76 -17.39
CA GLY A 675 16.58 20.43 -17.95
C GLY A 675 17.76 19.68 -17.30
N ASP A 676 18.54 18.99 -18.14
CA ASP A 676 19.60 18.05 -17.74
C ASP A 676 20.91 18.73 -17.27
N VAL A 677 20.99 20.06 -17.22
CA VAL A 677 22.22 20.79 -16.86
C VAL A 677 22.50 20.69 -15.36
N ARG A 678 23.77 20.52 -14.97
CA ARG A 678 24.23 20.49 -13.58
C ARG A 678 25.41 21.44 -13.38
N VAL A 679 25.23 22.46 -12.53
CA VAL A 679 26.26 23.47 -12.24
C VAL A 679 26.63 23.42 -10.76
N ILE A 680 27.91 23.23 -10.47
CA ILE A 680 28.45 23.08 -9.12
C ILE A 680 29.47 24.20 -8.85
N ALA A 681 29.60 24.62 -7.60
CA ALA A 681 30.69 25.49 -7.17
C ALA A 681 31.25 25.04 -5.81
N ARG A 682 32.57 24.97 -5.71
CA ARG A 682 33.30 24.52 -4.52
C ARG A 682 34.51 25.39 -4.21
N VAL A 683 34.74 25.65 -2.93
CA VAL A 683 35.92 26.27 -2.37
C VAL A 683 36.79 25.16 -1.79
N LEU A 684 38.03 25.06 -2.27
CA LEU A 684 39.03 24.11 -1.80
C LEU A 684 39.85 24.77 -0.68
N ASP A 685 39.57 24.40 0.57
CA ASP A 685 40.23 24.97 1.75
C ASP A 685 41.63 24.36 1.96
N LEU A 686 42.66 25.14 1.62
CA LEU A 686 44.07 24.82 1.78
C LEU A 686 44.70 25.46 3.04
N VAL A 687 43.91 26.18 3.85
CA VAL A 687 44.38 26.85 5.06
C VAL A 687 44.96 25.83 6.06
N PRO A 688 46.14 26.08 6.66
CA PRO A 688 46.69 25.24 7.72
C PRO A 688 45.74 25.13 8.91
N ARG A 689 45.51 23.90 9.41
CA ARG A 689 44.53 23.66 10.49
C ARG A 689 44.97 24.11 11.89
N LEU A 690 46.27 24.17 12.11
CA LEU A 690 46.88 24.54 13.38
C LEU A 690 47.91 25.63 13.11
N SER A 691 47.91 26.68 13.94
CA SER A 691 49.01 27.64 13.97
C SER A 691 50.31 26.91 14.32
N THR A 692 51.40 27.23 13.64
CA THR A 692 52.72 26.68 13.99
C THR A 692 53.04 26.95 15.46
N GLU A 693 53.66 26.00 16.17
CA GLU A 693 54.01 26.15 17.61
C GLU A 693 54.80 27.44 17.92
N LYS A 694 55.51 27.98 16.92
CA LYS A 694 56.19 29.29 16.99
C LYS A 694 55.25 30.49 17.15
N GLN A 695 54.04 30.46 16.58
CA GLN A 695 53.03 31.49 16.78
C GLN A 695 52.28 31.32 18.11
N ALA A 696 52.09 30.07 18.58
CA ALA A 696 51.52 29.80 19.89
C ALA A 696 52.46 30.23 21.04
N GLY A 697 53.78 30.07 20.88
CA GLY A 697 54.78 30.52 21.85
C GLY A 697 55.07 32.03 21.83
N GLY A 698 54.70 32.74 20.75
CA GLY A 698 54.86 34.20 20.64
C GLY A 698 53.76 35.01 21.32
N ALA A 699 52.61 34.40 21.64
CA ALA A 699 51.54 35.00 22.43
C ALA A 699 51.74 34.82 23.96
N VAL A 700 52.79 34.11 24.37
CA VAL A 700 53.24 33.99 25.76
C VAL A 700 54.67 34.53 25.86
N ARG A 701 54.85 35.81 25.58
CA ARG A 701 55.98 36.61 26.07
C ARG A 701 55.67 38.09 26.10
#